data_AF-A7RGA2-F1
#
_entry.id   AF-A7RGA2-F1
#
_cell.length_a   1.000
_cell.length_b   1.000
_cell.length_c   1.000
_cell.angle_alpha   90.00
_cell.angle_beta   90.00
_cell.angle_gamma   90.00
#
_symmetry.space_group_name_H-M   'P 1'
#
loop_
_entity.id
_entity.type
_entity.pdbx_description
1 polymer ?
#
loop_
_entity_poly.entity_id
_entity_poly.type
_entity_poly.pdbx_seq_one_letter_code
_entity_poly.pdbx_strand_id
1 'polypeptide(L)'
;MKVFLTVLLGASLASLGQGMLFGRGTFLVSSPSDFLCKTIPFSTPFATDSVHVQITLHMDEQSGPTYEAAVNWVEQVCREGFTTCVSASGPVSGNRTVTVQWLAYTSIPDNKGLHSTVSIDRWTAGTKCTAVDFVAMSKSFPSAPYVFVTAVHDSQQKKHDSAIVWAEDVTSFGFQICLRELKNYDGVHESVKAAWLALEEVPTGWDIPYESVVTLPNLSPPKSTEHYSYCQTVSFAKPFYQKPVMITTSKHYTDPSDPKAIHPKNNAITEWVEDITVNNFKVCMKDIQPYGGHHDPVSISYLAVGYLNPCENMQCTHYATCKAYGPKDARCECAESCPTYDDERCGSDGVTYKNDCLYKKYICETRLNVTIVHLGGCQHFILHRGRVTLDLSTSDVKCELVTFSPKNFAKDRLVYVQASINYYNTPDQTFVHDAAVTWAENINIYNFTLCGLKVGRNDRATPDNGATYVDYIAHQGTPVGAVVGEITLAEWWQETKCQDVPLPSDKFSTTPTVFVTSEHMVVGQKHDAATIWVENPSNTSITVCLREMQNFDGLHKDINVNWIAASSLPAEMNSELKTLFFPNTNLPLPADNFAYCQDVALSNYTSVPNVIVSAVHKQSFGSTIPEYNSISVWVEYITIFKFRVCIKELHTPNGYDSVFVSAIVMDLKSHGRAAVRLTPFKSNCPLCVVGIYRPEEKAELDGKIDEALEQL
;
A
#
# COMPACT_ATOMS: atom_id res chain seq x y z
N MET A 1 -30.36 8.59 -25.39
CA MET A 1 -28.96 8.31 -25.03
C MET A 1 -28.25 9.66 -24.94
N LYS A 2 -28.16 10.24 -23.73
CA LYS A 2 -27.54 11.55 -23.48
C LYS A 2 -26.05 11.31 -23.22
N VAL A 3 -25.19 11.92 -24.04
CA VAL A 3 -23.73 11.87 -23.84
C VAL A 3 -23.38 12.82 -22.70
N PHE A 4 -22.87 12.27 -21.59
CA PHE A 4 -22.26 13.04 -20.51
C PHE A 4 -20.84 13.42 -20.96
N LEU A 5 -20.61 14.71 -21.19
CA LEU A 5 -19.28 15.28 -21.41
C LEU A 5 -18.70 15.63 -20.04
N THR A 6 -17.90 14.73 -19.47
CA THR A 6 -17.18 14.99 -18.22
C THR A 6 -15.95 15.84 -18.53
N VAL A 7 -16.08 17.17 -18.49
CA VAL A 7 -14.93 18.07 -18.47
C VAL A 7 -14.37 18.04 -17.05
N LEU A 8 -13.31 17.27 -16.82
CA LEU A 8 -12.49 17.40 -15.61
C LEU A 8 -11.71 18.72 -15.71
N LEU A 9 -12.33 19.81 -15.26
CA LEU A 9 -11.62 21.04 -14.89
C LEU A 9 -10.88 20.78 -13.59
N GLY A 10 -9.59 20.41 -13.69
CA GLY A 10 -8.68 20.57 -12.57
C GLY A 10 -8.53 22.07 -12.29
N ALA A 11 -9.14 22.56 -11.21
CA ALA A 11 -9.05 23.95 -10.79
C ALA A 11 -7.59 24.27 -10.44
N SER A 12 -6.89 25.02 -11.30
CA SER A 12 -5.66 25.69 -10.92
C SER A 12 -6.00 26.84 -9.98
N LEU A 13 -5.39 26.85 -8.79
CA LEU A 13 -5.44 27.97 -7.86
C LEU A 13 -4.69 29.14 -8.51
N ALA A 14 -5.41 30.00 -9.25
CA ALA A 14 -4.86 31.23 -9.80
C ALA A 14 -4.73 32.28 -8.68
N SER A 15 -3.50 32.66 -8.36
CA SER A 15 -3.26 33.83 -7.52
C SER A 15 -3.50 35.11 -8.34
N LEU A 16 -4.21 36.07 -7.74
CA LEU A 16 -4.44 37.39 -8.33
C LEU A 16 -3.09 38.11 -8.53
N GLY A 17 -2.65 38.30 -9.78
CA GLY A 17 -1.60 39.26 -10.14
C GLY A 17 -0.25 38.71 -10.65
N GLN A 18 -0.10 37.43 -10.98
CA GLN A 18 1.16 36.93 -11.53
C GLN A 18 1.33 37.30 -13.03
N GLY A 19 2.50 37.85 -13.38
CA GLY A 19 2.91 38.12 -14.77
C GLY A 19 3.30 36.86 -15.58
N MET A 20 2.96 35.68 -15.06
CA MET A 20 3.24 34.37 -15.63
C MET A 20 2.12 33.39 -15.27
N LEU A 21 1.73 32.53 -16.23
CA LEU A 21 0.79 31.42 -16.08
C LEU A 21 1.40 30.17 -16.71
N PHE A 22 0.97 28.99 -16.29
CA PHE A 22 1.42 27.73 -16.89
C PHE A 22 0.31 26.69 -16.85
N GLY A 23 0.45 25.65 -17.67
CA GLY A 23 -0.52 24.57 -17.70
C GLY A 23 -0.21 23.51 -18.72
N ARG A 24 -1.24 22.71 -19.04
CA ARG A 24 -1.17 21.64 -20.01
C ARG A 24 -2.43 21.66 -20.88
N GLY A 25 -2.27 21.31 -22.16
CA GLY A 25 -3.35 21.04 -23.08
C GLY A 25 -3.21 19.62 -23.62
N THR A 26 -4.26 18.82 -23.51
CA THR A 26 -4.28 17.45 -24.04
C THR A 26 -5.14 17.38 -25.30
N PHE A 27 -4.60 16.66 -26.28
CA PHE A 27 -5.12 16.47 -27.63
C PHE A 27 -5.35 14.98 -27.86
N LEU A 28 -6.47 14.65 -28.48
CA LEU A 28 -6.68 13.31 -29.02
C LEU A 28 -6.52 13.40 -30.53
N VAL A 29 -5.36 12.98 -31.02
CA VAL A 29 -5.04 12.95 -32.45
C VAL A 29 -5.45 11.58 -32.98
N SER A 30 -6.41 11.53 -33.90
CA SER A 30 -6.96 10.29 -34.43
C SER A 30 -6.96 10.27 -35.94
N SER A 31 -6.73 9.10 -36.53
CA SER A 31 -6.91 8.87 -37.97
C SER A 31 -8.28 9.38 -38.46
N PRO A 32 -8.37 10.07 -39.62
CA PRO A 32 -7.31 10.29 -40.60
C PRO A 32 -6.49 11.58 -40.40
N SER A 33 -6.72 12.34 -39.32
CA SER A 33 -6.03 13.62 -39.09
C SER A 33 -4.73 13.42 -38.30
N ASP A 34 -3.60 13.70 -38.93
CA ASP A 34 -2.25 13.82 -38.36
C ASP A 34 -1.96 15.24 -37.83
N PHE A 35 -2.97 16.11 -37.79
CA PHE A 35 -2.89 17.52 -37.41
C PHE A 35 -4.10 17.94 -36.57
N LEU A 36 -3.88 18.73 -35.51
CA LEU A 36 -4.96 19.27 -34.69
C LEU A 36 -4.54 20.58 -34.03
N CYS A 37 -5.43 21.57 -34.03
CA CYS A 37 -5.27 22.82 -33.28
C CYS A 37 -6.35 22.94 -32.21
N LYS A 38 -5.98 23.52 -31.07
CA LYS A 38 -6.90 23.79 -29.96
C LYS A 38 -6.56 25.12 -29.30
N THR A 39 -7.58 25.92 -29.03
CA THR A 39 -7.45 27.12 -28.23
C THR A 39 -7.43 26.77 -26.75
N ILE A 40 -6.41 27.27 -26.04
CA ILE A 40 -6.23 27.14 -24.60
C ILE A 40 -6.52 28.51 -23.98
N PRO A 41 -7.62 28.66 -23.22
CA PRO A 41 -7.87 29.87 -22.47
C PRO A 41 -6.95 29.95 -21.26
N PHE A 42 -6.52 31.16 -20.90
CA PHE A 42 -5.87 31.42 -19.63
C PHE A 42 -6.90 31.40 -18.50
N SER A 43 -6.53 30.79 -17.36
CA SER A 43 -7.38 30.77 -16.16
C SER A 43 -7.73 32.18 -15.68
N THR A 44 -6.80 33.11 -15.88
CA THR A 44 -6.98 34.55 -15.65
C THR A 44 -6.41 35.32 -16.85
N PRO A 45 -7.18 36.18 -17.52
CA PRO A 45 -6.65 36.98 -18.62
C PRO A 45 -5.51 37.89 -18.19
N PHE A 46 -4.51 38.06 -19.04
CA PHE A 46 -3.46 39.05 -18.84
C PHE A 46 -4.00 40.48 -19.01
N ALA A 47 -3.28 41.45 -18.43
CA ALA A 47 -3.61 42.87 -18.53
C ALA A 47 -3.29 43.47 -19.92
N THR A 48 -2.39 42.83 -20.67
CA THR A 48 -1.90 43.30 -21.97
C THR A 48 -1.99 42.18 -23.01
N ASP A 49 -2.07 42.55 -24.29
CA ASP A 49 -2.04 41.61 -25.40
C ASP A 49 -0.61 41.16 -25.78
N SER A 50 0.41 41.74 -25.16
CA SER A 50 1.82 41.37 -25.36
C SER A 50 2.18 40.13 -24.53
N VAL A 51 1.50 39.02 -24.82
CA VAL A 51 1.73 37.73 -24.19
C VAL A 51 2.69 36.91 -25.03
N HIS A 52 3.65 36.26 -24.36
CA HIS A 52 4.56 35.31 -24.96
C HIS A 52 4.28 33.93 -24.38
N VAL A 53 4.40 32.89 -25.21
CA VAL A 53 4.14 31.50 -24.81
C VAL A 53 5.33 30.63 -25.22
N GLN A 54 5.81 29.81 -24.30
CA GLN A 54 6.76 28.74 -24.55
C GLN A 54 6.03 27.40 -24.38
N ILE A 55 6.26 26.46 -25.29
CA ILE A 55 5.57 25.17 -25.29
C ILE A 55 6.54 24.00 -25.45
N THR A 56 6.13 22.85 -24.92
CA THR A 56 6.91 21.61 -24.98
C THR A 56 5.98 20.42 -25.14
N LEU A 57 6.41 19.41 -25.89
CA LEU A 57 5.67 18.18 -26.07
C LEU A 57 5.89 17.23 -24.89
N HIS A 58 4.78 16.70 -24.38
CA HIS A 58 4.74 15.62 -23.42
C HIS A 58 4.03 14.42 -24.05
N MET A 59 4.80 13.35 -24.25
CA MET A 59 4.36 12.13 -24.92
C MET A 59 4.58 10.97 -23.96
N ASP A 60 3.50 10.48 -23.36
CA ASP A 60 3.52 9.41 -22.35
C ASP A 60 2.63 8.28 -22.86
N GLU A 61 3.22 7.29 -23.55
CA GLU A 61 2.48 6.22 -24.25
C GLU A 61 2.68 4.87 -23.55
N GLN A 62 1.62 4.35 -22.92
CA GLN A 62 1.65 3.08 -22.16
C GLN A 62 1.54 1.82 -23.04
N SER A 63 1.25 1.95 -24.35
CA SER A 63 0.92 0.81 -25.21
C SER A 63 1.50 0.91 -26.63
N GLY A 64 2.79 0.61 -26.77
CA GLY A 64 3.40 0.15 -28.03
C GLY A 64 4.18 1.19 -28.85
N PRO A 65 4.94 0.73 -29.87
CA PRO A 65 5.98 1.51 -30.52
C PRO A 65 5.43 2.26 -31.74
N THR A 66 4.75 3.40 -31.59
CA THR A 66 4.36 4.18 -32.77
C THR A 66 4.43 5.71 -32.59
N TYR A 67 5.66 6.21 -32.69
CA TYR A 67 6.11 7.54 -33.16
C TYR A 67 6.15 8.70 -32.15
N GLU A 68 7.39 9.17 -31.92
CA GLU A 68 7.79 10.22 -30.96
C GLU A 68 8.19 11.55 -31.61
N ALA A 69 8.00 11.71 -32.93
CA ALA A 69 8.27 12.98 -33.61
C ALA A 69 6.94 13.65 -33.95
N ALA A 70 6.47 14.49 -33.03
CA ALA A 70 5.46 15.50 -33.29
C ALA A 70 6.13 16.88 -33.26
N VAL A 71 5.53 17.85 -33.93
CA VAL A 71 5.91 19.26 -33.79
C VAL A 71 4.73 20.03 -33.28
N ASN A 72 5.03 21.11 -32.56
CA ASN A 72 4.04 21.99 -32.00
C ASN A 72 4.41 23.46 -32.25
N TRP A 73 3.39 24.28 -32.39
CA TRP A 73 3.53 25.72 -32.53
C TRP A 73 2.33 26.42 -31.88
N VAL A 74 2.44 27.74 -31.76
CA VAL A 74 1.35 28.59 -31.29
C VAL A 74 0.86 29.55 -32.38
N GLU A 75 -0.41 29.89 -32.28
CA GLU A 75 -1.16 30.81 -33.13
C GLU A 75 -2.03 31.69 -32.23
N GLN A 76 -2.44 32.86 -32.72
CA GLN A 76 -3.45 33.70 -32.05
C GLN A 76 -3.16 33.97 -30.56
N VAL A 77 -1.90 34.23 -30.20
CA VAL A 77 -1.53 34.56 -28.83
C VAL A 77 -2.12 35.93 -28.49
N CYS A 78 -2.94 35.99 -27.44
CA CYS A 78 -3.59 37.21 -26.96
C CYS A 78 -3.74 37.18 -25.44
N ARG A 79 -4.28 38.25 -24.84
CA ARG A 79 -4.44 38.32 -23.38
C ARG A 79 -5.35 37.26 -22.76
N GLU A 80 -6.24 36.64 -23.54
CA GLU A 80 -7.23 35.67 -23.04
C GLU A 80 -6.79 34.21 -23.21
N GLY A 81 -5.81 33.95 -24.07
CA GLY A 81 -5.36 32.61 -24.39
C GLY A 81 -4.52 32.57 -25.67
N PHE A 82 -4.29 31.35 -26.14
CA PHE A 82 -3.57 31.09 -27.38
C PHE A 82 -4.11 29.83 -28.04
N THR A 83 -3.93 29.72 -29.35
CA THR A 83 -4.16 28.48 -30.08
C THR A 83 -2.84 27.73 -30.17
N THR A 84 -2.84 26.44 -29.87
CA THR A 84 -1.68 25.57 -30.08
C THR A 84 -2.06 24.43 -30.99
N CYS A 85 -1.14 24.12 -31.89
CA CYS A 85 -1.31 23.12 -32.91
C CYS A 85 -0.23 22.05 -32.75
N VAL A 86 -0.60 20.81 -33.08
CA VAL A 86 0.30 19.67 -33.11
C VAL A 86 0.19 18.96 -34.45
N SER A 87 1.32 18.56 -35.03
CA SER A 87 1.36 17.70 -36.21
C SER A 87 2.27 16.51 -35.96
N ALA A 88 1.78 15.31 -36.25
CA ALA A 88 2.59 14.09 -36.22
C ALA A 88 3.44 13.96 -37.50
N SER A 89 4.65 13.40 -37.37
CA SER A 89 5.55 13.11 -38.50
C SER A 89 5.19 11.86 -39.29
N GLY A 90 4.42 10.94 -38.72
CA GLY A 90 4.07 9.64 -39.30
C GLY A 90 2.59 9.29 -39.18
N PRO A 91 2.14 8.19 -39.82
CA PRO A 91 0.74 7.77 -39.78
C PRO A 91 0.28 7.51 -38.34
N VAL A 92 -0.90 8.05 -38.02
CA VAL A 92 -1.56 7.87 -36.72
C VAL A 92 -2.49 6.66 -36.84
N SER A 93 -2.14 5.55 -36.19
CA SER A 93 -3.01 4.38 -36.06
C SER A 93 -3.80 4.48 -34.76
N GLY A 94 -5.13 4.57 -34.84
CA GLY A 94 -5.99 4.71 -33.66
C GLY A 94 -6.01 6.13 -33.08
N ASN A 95 -6.39 6.22 -31.81
CA ASN A 95 -6.46 7.48 -31.06
C ASN A 95 -5.19 7.65 -30.22
N ARG A 96 -4.48 8.77 -30.39
CA ARG A 96 -3.29 9.12 -29.61
C ARG A 96 -3.53 10.31 -28.72
N THR A 97 -3.01 10.25 -27.51
CA THR A 97 -3.07 11.35 -26.57
C THR A 97 -1.75 12.12 -26.60
N VAL A 98 -1.74 13.29 -27.25
CA VAL A 98 -0.59 14.20 -27.22
C VAL A 98 -0.86 15.25 -26.14
N THR A 99 0.13 15.59 -25.33
CA THR A 99 0.00 16.69 -24.37
C THR A 99 1.01 17.78 -24.70
N VAL A 100 0.56 19.04 -24.78
CA VAL A 100 1.44 20.21 -24.85
C VAL A 100 1.46 20.86 -23.48
N GLN A 101 2.66 21.05 -22.96
CA GLN A 101 2.94 21.77 -21.74
C GLN A 101 3.31 23.19 -22.10
N TRP A 102 2.87 24.18 -21.32
CA TRP A 102 3.02 25.58 -21.70
C TRP A 102 3.28 26.50 -20.52
N LEU A 103 4.01 27.58 -20.81
CA LEU A 103 4.34 28.69 -19.93
C LEU A 103 4.05 29.99 -20.69
N ALA A 104 3.17 30.82 -20.17
CA ALA A 104 2.78 32.10 -20.74
C ALA A 104 3.18 33.25 -19.81
N TYR A 105 3.68 34.37 -20.35
CA TYR A 105 4.13 35.51 -19.56
C TYR A 105 4.10 36.80 -20.38
N THR A 106 4.06 37.95 -19.72
CA THR A 106 4.05 39.27 -20.38
C THR A 106 5.38 40.04 -20.23
N SER A 107 6.17 39.68 -19.22
CA SER A 107 7.43 40.36 -18.89
C SER A 107 8.29 39.47 -18.01
N ILE A 108 9.61 39.73 -18.00
CA ILE A 108 10.56 39.06 -17.11
C ILE A 108 10.91 40.01 -15.95
N PRO A 109 10.54 39.68 -14.70
CA PRO A 109 10.89 40.46 -13.52
C PRO A 109 12.41 40.61 -13.32
N ASP A 110 12.80 41.64 -12.56
CA ASP A 110 14.15 41.86 -12.02
C ASP A 110 15.29 41.89 -13.05
N ASN A 111 14.97 42.12 -14.33
CA ASN A 111 15.91 42.10 -15.45
C ASN A 111 16.73 40.79 -15.53
N LYS A 112 16.18 39.66 -15.08
CA LYS A 112 16.87 38.35 -15.06
C LYS A 112 16.88 37.59 -16.38
N GLY A 113 16.37 38.21 -17.44
CA GLY A 113 16.33 37.60 -18.76
C GLY A 113 15.97 38.57 -19.87
N LEU A 114 15.80 38.03 -21.06
CA LEU A 114 15.27 38.69 -22.25
C LEU A 114 14.23 37.81 -22.91
N HIS A 115 13.27 38.42 -23.58
CA HIS A 115 12.36 37.73 -24.47
C HIS A 115 12.07 38.63 -25.67
N SER A 116 11.78 38.01 -26.81
CA SER A 116 11.25 38.72 -27.96
C SER A 116 10.67 37.72 -28.96
N THR A 117 10.34 38.21 -30.14
CA THR A 117 9.94 37.40 -31.29
C THR A 117 10.76 37.83 -32.49
N VAL A 118 11.26 36.87 -33.26
CA VAL A 118 12.01 37.11 -34.48
C VAL A 118 11.29 36.51 -35.67
N SER A 119 11.28 37.21 -36.79
CA SER A 119 10.73 36.68 -38.05
C SER A 119 11.71 35.73 -38.71
N ILE A 120 11.21 34.63 -39.26
CA ILE A 120 12.00 33.67 -40.03
C ILE A 120 11.79 33.98 -41.51
N ASP A 121 12.88 34.24 -42.25
CA ASP A 121 12.75 34.52 -43.68
C ASP A 121 12.17 33.30 -44.39
N ARG A 122 11.38 33.56 -45.44
CA ARG A 122 10.80 32.55 -46.33
C ARG A 122 11.83 31.50 -46.77
N TRP A 123 11.47 30.23 -46.67
CA TRP A 123 12.28 29.10 -47.14
C TRP A 123 11.41 28.01 -47.79
N THR A 124 12.03 27.09 -48.52
CA THR A 124 11.32 25.99 -49.20
C THR A 124 11.75 24.61 -48.74
N ALA A 125 13.03 24.45 -48.38
CA ALA A 125 13.56 23.17 -47.94
C ALA A 125 14.84 23.37 -47.12
N GLY A 126 15.19 22.35 -46.35
CA GLY A 126 16.38 22.35 -45.50
C GLY A 126 16.19 23.15 -44.21
N THR A 127 17.31 23.43 -43.54
CA THR A 127 17.31 24.15 -42.26
C THR A 127 17.50 25.65 -42.48
N LYS A 128 16.62 26.46 -41.89
CA LYS A 128 16.70 27.92 -41.88
C LYS A 128 17.01 28.41 -40.47
N CYS A 129 18.09 29.17 -40.33
CA CYS A 129 18.51 29.74 -39.05
C CYS A 129 18.47 31.26 -39.08
N THR A 130 18.06 31.87 -37.96
CA THR A 130 18.06 33.31 -37.74
C THR A 130 18.81 33.64 -36.45
N ALA A 131 19.73 34.61 -36.53
CA ALA A 131 20.52 35.03 -35.37
C ALA A 131 19.71 35.95 -34.44
N VAL A 132 19.92 35.79 -33.13
CA VAL A 132 19.46 36.68 -32.07
C VAL A 132 20.69 37.28 -31.42
N ASP A 133 20.79 38.61 -31.46
CA ASP A 133 21.90 39.38 -30.91
C ASP A 133 21.44 40.10 -29.62
N PHE A 134 21.96 39.66 -28.47
CA PHE A 134 21.65 40.28 -27.18
C PHE A 134 22.30 41.66 -27.05
N VAL A 135 23.46 41.89 -27.67
CA VAL A 135 24.19 43.15 -27.62
C VAL A 135 23.42 44.24 -28.35
N ALA A 136 22.80 43.90 -29.48
CA ALA A 136 21.87 44.78 -30.18
C ALA A 136 20.66 45.19 -29.31
N MET A 137 20.32 44.41 -28.29
CA MET A 137 19.29 44.69 -27.28
C MET A 137 19.86 45.32 -26.01
N SER A 138 21.10 45.83 -26.06
CA SER A 138 21.80 46.47 -24.94
C SER A 138 21.97 45.58 -23.71
N LYS A 139 22.14 44.26 -23.90
CA LYS A 139 22.39 43.31 -22.81
C LYS A 139 23.43 42.26 -23.19
N SER A 140 24.21 41.83 -22.20
CA SER A 140 25.11 40.68 -22.28
C SER A 140 24.98 39.89 -21.00
N PHE A 141 24.95 38.57 -21.10
CA PHE A 141 24.86 37.70 -19.93
C PHE A 141 26.25 37.37 -19.37
N PRO A 142 26.40 37.13 -18.05
CA PRO A 142 27.68 36.69 -17.47
C PRO A 142 28.13 35.32 -17.98
N SER A 143 27.17 34.45 -18.30
CA SER A 143 27.34 33.12 -18.88
C SER A 143 26.29 32.87 -19.95
N ALA A 144 26.39 31.76 -20.69
CA ALA A 144 25.36 31.38 -21.66
C ALA A 144 24.02 31.15 -20.92
N PRO A 145 22.94 31.88 -21.26
CA PRO A 145 21.66 31.77 -20.56
C PRO A 145 20.93 30.46 -20.91
N TYR A 146 19.92 30.11 -20.10
CA TYR A 146 18.93 29.11 -20.48
C TYR A 146 18.03 29.70 -21.57
N VAL A 147 17.98 29.06 -22.73
CA VAL A 147 17.22 29.53 -23.88
C VAL A 147 16.07 28.58 -24.17
N PHE A 148 14.88 29.15 -24.38
CA PHE A 148 13.66 28.44 -24.79
C PHE A 148 13.10 29.07 -26.06
N VAL A 149 12.73 28.24 -27.03
CA VAL A 149 12.23 28.70 -28.33
C VAL A 149 10.92 28.00 -28.68
N THR A 150 10.03 28.72 -29.34
CA THR A 150 8.73 28.23 -29.78
C THR A 150 8.39 28.83 -31.14
N ALA A 151 7.95 27.98 -32.08
CA ALA A 151 7.44 28.43 -33.36
C ALA A 151 6.07 29.12 -33.20
N VAL A 152 5.89 30.24 -33.90
CA VAL A 152 4.68 31.05 -33.89
C VAL A 152 4.23 31.29 -35.32
N HIS A 153 3.00 30.92 -35.66
CA HIS A 153 2.45 31.13 -37.00
C HIS A 153 1.50 32.34 -37.00
N ASP A 154 1.70 33.25 -37.96
CA ASP A 154 0.78 34.38 -38.15
C ASP A 154 -0.49 33.96 -38.90
N SER A 155 -0.38 32.93 -39.77
CA SER A 155 -1.53 32.38 -40.49
C SER A 155 -2.14 31.17 -39.77
N GLN A 156 -3.46 31.19 -39.61
CA GLN A 156 -4.18 30.23 -38.77
C GLN A 156 -4.33 28.85 -39.43
N GLN A 157 -4.15 27.81 -38.61
CA GLN A 157 -4.37 26.40 -38.90
C GLN A 157 -3.69 25.90 -40.17
N LYS A 158 -2.56 26.51 -40.54
CA LYS A 158 -1.76 26.04 -41.67
C LYS A 158 -0.82 24.93 -41.22
N LYS A 159 -1.26 23.68 -41.46
CA LYS A 159 -0.42 22.49 -41.31
C LYS A 159 0.85 22.56 -42.18
N HIS A 160 0.78 23.24 -43.32
CA HIS A 160 1.86 23.35 -44.29
C HIS A 160 3.19 23.85 -43.67
N ASP A 161 3.11 24.78 -42.73
CA ASP A 161 4.27 25.43 -42.11
C ASP A 161 4.82 24.66 -40.90
N SER A 162 4.44 23.39 -40.71
CA SER A 162 4.89 22.57 -39.57
C SER A 162 6.40 22.37 -39.59
N ALA A 163 7.10 22.85 -38.55
CA ALA A 163 8.55 22.78 -38.44
C ALA A 163 9.01 22.37 -37.03
N ILE A 164 10.11 21.61 -36.96
CA ILE A 164 10.89 21.44 -35.73
C ILE A 164 11.71 22.72 -35.48
N VAL A 165 11.93 23.06 -34.21
CA VAL A 165 12.63 24.28 -33.78
C VAL A 165 13.62 23.97 -32.67
N TRP A 166 14.84 24.47 -32.77
CA TRP A 166 15.89 24.31 -31.77
C TRP A 166 16.83 25.52 -31.74
N ALA A 167 17.70 25.58 -30.73
CA ALA A 167 18.72 26.61 -30.59
C ALA A 167 20.11 26.11 -31.01
N GLU A 168 20.91 26.99 -31.60
CA GLU A 168 22.28 26.72 -32.03
C GLU A 168 23.22 27.79 -31.47
N ASP A 169 24.43 27.36 -31.09
CA ASP A 169 25.54 28.21 -30.67
C ASP A 169 25.14 29.26 -29.60
N VAL A 170 24.52 28.81 -28.51
CA VAL A 170 24.11 29.68 -27.41
C VAL A 170 25.33 30.22 -26.65
N THR A 171 25.53 31.54 -26.69
CA THR A 171 26.60 32.25 -26.00
C THR A 171 26.05 33.32 -25.06
N SER A 172 26.94 34.00 -24.32
CA SER A 172 26.59 35.19 -23.53
C SER A 172 26.13 36.40 -24.35
N PHE A 173 26.37 36.40 -25.67
CA PHE A 173 26.13 37.52 -26.58
C PHE A 173 24.97 37.29 -27.56
N GLY A 174 24.58 36.04 -27.77
CA GLY A 174 23.54 35.70 -28.73
C GLY A 174 23.49 34.21 -29.02
N PHE A 175 22.58 33.82 -29.91
CA PHE A 175 22.38 32.45 -30.37
C PHE A 175 21.68 32.45 -31.73
N GLN A 176 21.53 31.29 -32.36
CA GLN A 176 20.71 31.13 -33.56
C GLN A 176 19.47 30.29 -33.25
N ILE A 177 18.32 30.69 -33.80
CA ILE A 177 17.10 29.87 -33.81
C ILE A 177 17.03 29.20 -35.16
N CYS A 178 16.99 27.87 -35.17
CA CYS A 178 16.92 27.08 -36.40
C CYS A 178 15.58 26.35 -36.49
N LEU A 179 15.01 26.36 -37.70
CA LEU A 179 13.80 25.64 -38.04
C LEU A 179 14.06 24.73 -39.22
N ARG A 180 13.42 23.56 -39.23
CA ARG A 180 13.39 22.66 -40.38
C ARG A 180 11.99 22.12 -40.58
N GLU A 181 11.55 22.09 -41.83
CA GLU A 181 10.24 21.56 -42.20
C GLU A 181 10.06 20.10 -41.77
N LEU A 182 8.87 19.77 -41.30
CA LEU A 182 8.51 18.41 -40.90
C LEU A 182 8.31 17.49 -42.11
N LYS A 183 7.68 18.02 -43.17
CA LYS A 183 7.44 17.30 -44.44
C LYS A 183 8.28 17.93 -45.53
N ASN A 184 9.29 17.19 -45.99
CA ASN A 184 10.16 17.66 -47.05
C ASN A 184 9.35 17.93 -48.34
N TYR A 185 9.68 19.03 -49.02
CA TYR A 185 9.08 19.43 -50.30
C TYR A 185 7.60 19.83 -50.22
N ASP A 186 7.10 20.22 -49.05
CA ASP A 186 5.69 20.57 -48.90
C ASP A 186 5.36 21.93 -49.55
N GLY A 187 6.35 22.76 -49.91
CA GLY A 187 6.15 24.05 -50.57
C GLY A 187 6.96 25.20 -49.99
N VAL A 188 6.37 26.40 -49.98
CA VAL A 188 7.00 27.63 -49.49
C VAL A 188 6.49 27.90 -48.08
N HIS A 189 7.41 27.94 -47.11
CA HIS A 189 7.12 28.32 -45.73
C HIS A 189 7.25 29.84 -45.58
N GLU A 190 6.18 30.51 -45.13
CA GLU A 190 6.15 31.97 -44.96
C GLU A 190 5.28 32.41 -43.78
N SER A 191 5.51 33.62 -43.25
CA SER A 191 4.77 34.15 -42.09
C SER A 191 4.96 33.33 -40.81
N VAL A 192 6.15 32.75 -40.65
CA VAL A 192 6.60 32.04 -39.45
C VAL A 192 7.51 32.95 -38.63
N LYS A 193 7.28 32.97 -37.33
CA LYS A 193 8.08 33.66 -36.32
C LYS A 193 8.56 32.66 -35.29
N ALA A 194 9.57 33.03 -34.52
CA ALA A 194 10.00 32.29 -33.34
C ALA A 194 9.96 33.20 -32.12
N ALA A 195 9.16 32.82 -31.12
CA ALA A 195 9.18 33.42 -29.80
C ALA A 195 10.29 32.79 -28.98
N TRP A 196 11.11 33.60 -28.33
CA TRP A 196 12.23 33.10 -27.55
C TRP A 196 12.31 33.76 -26.18
N LEU A 197 12.84 33.00 -25.22
CA LEU A 197 13.08 33.37 -23.84
C LEU A 197 14.52 33.00 -23.47
N ALA A 198 15.29 33.96 -22.97
CA ALA A 198 16.64 33.75 -22.44
C ALA A 198 16.66 34.15 -20.96
N LEU A 199 16.97 33.22 -20.06
CA LEU A 199 17.03 33.43 -18.62
C LEU A 199 18.45 33.22 -18.10
N GLU A 200 18.95 34.18 -17.32
CA GLU A 200 20.17 34.01 -16.52
C GLU A 200 19.89 33.11 -15.32
N GLU A 201 18.77 33.38 -14.64
CA GLU A 201 18.22 32.63 -13.52
C GLU A 201 16.69 32.79 -13.51
N VAL A 202 15.99 31.98 -12.71
CA VAL A 202 14.53 32.09 -12.57
C VAL A 202 14.17 33.45 -11.93
N PRO A 203 13.29 34.26 -12.55
CA PRO A 203 12.88 35.54 -11.99
C PRO A 203 12.09 35.39 -10.68
N THR A 204 12.20 36.38 -9.78
CA THR A 204 11.43 36.38 -8.53
C THR A 204 9.92 36.33 -8.80
N GLY A 205 9.22 35.44 -8.11
CA GLY A 205 7.77 35.29 -8.20
C GLY A 205 7.28 34.33 -9.30
N TRP A 206 8.19 33.79 -10.13
CA TRP A 206 7.88 32.67 -11.01
C TRP A 206 7.93 31.36 -10.21
N ASP A 207 6.88 30.55 -10.29
CA ASP A 207 6.77 29.28 -9.58
C ASP A 207 7.56 28.18 -10.33
N ILE A 208 8.89 28.34 -10.41
CA ILE A 208 9.81 27.43 -11.11
C ILE A 208 10.91 27.00 -10.13
N PRO A 209 10.72 25.89 -9.38
CA PRO A 209 11.69 25.44 -8.40
C PRO A 209 13.00 24.88 -8.98
N TYR A 210 13.00 24.47 -10.25
CA TYR A 210 14.17 23.93 -10.92
C TYR A 210 14.34 24.44 -12.34
N GLU A 211 15.54 24.94 -12.63
CA GLU A 211 16.09 25.25 -13.93
C GLU A 211 17.46 24.57 -14.07
N SER A 212 17.72 23.91 -15.20
CA SER A 212 19.02 23.30 -15.45
C SER A 212 19.18 22.89 -16.92
N VAL A 213 20.31 22.25 -17.24
CA VAL A 213 20.62 21.67 -18.55
C VAL A 213 20.93 20.19 -18.39
N VAL A 214 20.36 19.37 -19.27
CA VAL A 214 20.71 17.95 -19.43
C VAL A 214 21.57 17.81 -20.67
N THR A 215 22.73 17.16 -20.58
CA THR A 215 23.57 16.90 -21.76
C THR A 215 23.46 15.43 -22.16
N LEU A 216 22.98 15.20 -23.38
CA LEU A 216 22.92 13.90 -24.02
C LEU A 216 24.15 13.75 -24.91
N PRO A 217 25.10 12.85 -24.58
CA PRO A 217 26.38 12.80 -25.27
C PRO A 217 26.32 12.07 -26.62
N ASN A 218 25.23 11.33 -26.90
CA ASN A 218 24.92 10.68 -28.18
C ASN A 218 26.04 9.79 -28.77
N LEU A 219 26.90 9.23 -27.92
CA LEU A 219 28.11 8.50 -28.34
C LEU A 219 27.87 7.10 -28.93
N SER A 220 26.66 6.59 -28.86
CA SER A 220 26.31 5.23 -29.32
C SER A 220 25.04 5.28 -30.16
N PRO A 221 24.83 4.33 -31.09
CA PRO A 221 23.58 4.25 -31.82
C PRO A 221 22.37 4.16 -30.87
N PRO A 222 21.25 4.83 -31.18
CA PRO A 222 20.10 4.87 -30.29
C PRO A 222 19.43 3.49 -30.24
N LYS A 223 18.90 3.10 -29.08
CA LYS A 223 18.45 1.73 -28.83
C LYS A 223 16.99 1.52 -29.23
N SER A 224 16.65 0.32 -29.69
CA SER A 224 15.25 -0.05 -29.97
C SER A 224 14.36 -0.02 -28.72
N THR A 225 14.93 -0.25 -27.53
CA THR A 225 14.23 -0.15 -26.23
C THR A 225 13.83 1.29 -25.88
N GLU A 226 14.48 2.27 -26.50
CA GLU A 226 14.18 3.70 -26.38
C GLU A 226 13.64 4.22 -27.73
N HIS A 227 13.05 3.33 -28.54
CA HIS A 227 12.45 3.65 -29.85
C HIS A 227 13.36 4.45 -30.79
N TYR A 228 14.66 4.19 -30.73
CA TYR A 228 15.68 4.90 -31.50
C TYR A 228 15.76 6.39 -31.16
N SER A 229 15.58 6.70 -29.87
CA SER A 229 15.77 8.02 -29.25
C SER A 229 16.97 8.03 -28.31
N TYR A 230 17.50 9.21 -28.03
CA TYR A 230 18.42 9.44 -26.92
C TYR A 230 17.65 9.97 -25.73
N CYS A 231 17.64 9.24 -24.63
CA CYS A 231 16.85 9.59 -23.46
C CYS A 231 17.68 9.62 -22.17
N GLN A 232 17.27 10.47 -21.24
CA GLN A 232 17.85 10.53 -19.90
C GLN A 232 16.78 10.86 -18.86
N THR A 233 16.77 10.12 -17.75
CA THR A 233 15.93 10.41 -16.59
C THR A 233 16.66 11.36 -15.65
N VAL A 234 15.94 12.39 -15.20
CA VAL A 234 16.44 13.44 -14.30
C VAL A 234 15.59 13.45 -13.04
N SER A 235 16.24 13.36 -11.88
CA SER A 235 15.58 13.40 -10.59
C SER A 235 15.59 14.81 -10.00
N PHE A 236 14.49 15.20 -9.37
CA PHE A 236 14.40 16.43 -8.59
C PHE A 236 15.01 16.22 -7.20
N ALA A 237 15.69 17.24 -6.68
CA ALA A 237 16.28 17.18 -5.34
C ALA A 237 15.22 17.11 -4.24
N LYS A 238 14.03 17.65 -4.49
CA LYS A 238 12.85 17.61 -3.63
C LYS A 238 11.62 17.30 -4.48
N PRO A 239 10.68 16.48 -3.98
CA PRO A 239 9.44 16.18 -4.68
C PRO A 239 8.55 17.39 -4.87
N PHE A 240 7.80 17.39 -5.97
CA PHE A 240 6.70 18.32 -6.18
C PHE A 240 5.42 17.87 -5.44
N TYR A 241 4.56 18.84 -5.11
CA TYR A 241 3.21 18.58 -4.60
C TYR A 241 2.34 17.82 -5.63
N GLN A 242 2.51 18.18 -6.90
CA GLN A 242 1.85 17.57 -8.05
C GLN A 242 2.83 17.54 -9.23
N LYS A 243 2.60 16.67 -10.22
CA LYS A 243 3.48 16.57 -11.40
C LYS A 243 3.77 17.98 -11.96
N PRO A 244 5.04 18.39 -12.16
CA PRO A 244 5.39 19.72 -12.65
C PRO A 244 5.09 19.88 -14.15
N VAL A 245 4.92 21.13 -14.59
CA VAL A 245 4.90 21.51 -16.00
C VAL A 245 6.35 21.69 -16.47
N MET A 246 6.76 21.01 -17.52
CA MET A 246 8.10 21.05 -18.07
C MET A 246 8.11 21.92 -19.32
N ILE A 247 9.07 22.84 -19.38
CA ILE A 247 9.42 23.59 -20.60
C ILE A 247 10.84 23.22 -20.97
N THR A 248 11.06 22.74 -22.18
CA THR A 248 12.37 22.31 -22.67
C THR A 248 12.70 22.95 -24.01
N THR A 249 14.00 23.07 -24.28
CA THR A 249 14.51 23.43 -25.60
C THR A 249 15.86 22.76 -25.82
N SER A 250 16.00 22.06 -26.93
CA SER A 250 17.28 21.53 -27.37
C SER A 250 18.22 22.64 -27.86
N LYS A 251 19.48 22.53 -27.47
CA LYS A 251 20.58 23.39 -27.91
C LYS A 251 21.75 22.55 -28.39
N HIS A 252 22.27 22.93 -29.54
CA HIS A 252 23.42 22.31 -30.18
C HIS A 252 24.55 23.32 -30.33
N TYR A 253 25.80 22.81 -30.33
CA TYR A 253 27.00 23.60 -30.49
C TYR A 253 27.88 22.92 -31.52
N THR A 254 28.28 23.65 -32.55
CA THR A 254 29.16 23.11 -33.57
C THR A 254 30.60 23.28 -33.14
N ASP A 255 31.27 22.19 -32.73
CA ASP A 255 32.67 22.23 -32.34
C ASP A 255 33.56 22.51 -33.56
N PRO A 256 34.19 23.70 -33.67
CA PRO A 256 35.02 24.03 -34.82
C PRO A 256 36.30 23.19 -34.90
N SER A 257 36.67 22.49 -33.83
CA SER A 257 37.83 21.60 -33.78
C SER A 257 37.51 20.16 -34.22
N ASP A 258 36.23 19.76 -34.24
CA ASP A 258 35.81 18.45 -34.74
C ASP A 258 35.44 18.53 -36.24
N PRO A 259 36.23 17.92 -37.14
CA PRO A 259 35.90 17.92 -38.58
C PRO A 259 34.63 17.15 -38.92
N LYS A 260 34.05 16.40 -37.97
CA LYS A 260 32.77 15.69 -38.12
C LYS A 260 31.59 16.44 -37.54
N ALA A 261 31.81 17.57 -36.86
CA ALA A 261 30.75 18.36 -36.26
C ALA A 261 29.64 18.68 -37.27
N ILE A 262 28.41 18.50 -36.83
CA ILE A 262 27.21 18.65 -37.64
C ILE A 262 26.86 20.12 -37.70
N HIS A 263 27.20 20.76 -38.81
CA HIS A 263 26.86 22.16 -39.03
C HIS A 263 25.33 22.41 -38.97
N PRO A 264 24.84 23.53 -38.40
CA PRO A 264 23.40 23.78 -38.17
C PRO A 264 22.51 23.59 -39.40
N LYS A 265 22.98 24.04 -40.56
CA LYS A 265 22.30 23.88 -41.87
C LYS A 265 21.99 22.43 -42.26
N ASN A 266 22.75 21.47 -41.72
CA ASN A 266 22.61 20.04 -41.96
C ASN A 266 21.98 19.30 -40.78
N ASN A 267 21.59 20.03 -39.74
CA ASN A 267 21.03 19.47 -38.52
C ASN A 267 19.52 19.63 -38.47
N ALA A 268 18.90 18.82 -37.63
CA ALA A 268 17.50 18.91 -37.26
C ALA A 268 17.31 18.13 -35.97
N ILE A 269 16.90 18.82 -34.90
CA ILE A 269 16.78 18.26 -33.57
C ILE A 269 15.36 18.47 -33.07
N THR A 270 14.80 17.43 -32.46
CA THR A 270 13.51 17.48 -31.78
C THR A 270 13.63 16.85 -30.41
N GLU A 271 12.98 17.45 -29.41
CA GLU A 271 12.93 16.94 -28.04
C GLU A 271 11.52 16.88 -27.48
N TRP A 272 11.34 16.03 -26.47
CA TRP A 272 10.11 15.92 -25.70
C TRP A 272 10.40 15.38 -24.30
N VAL A 273 9.39 15.47 -23.45
CA VAL A 273 9.40 14.88 -22.10
C VAL A 273 8.41 13.73 -22.00
N GLU A 274 8.72 12.75 -21.15
CA GLU A 274 7.91 11.58 -20.84
C GLU A 274 8.13 11.16 -19.38
N ASP A 275 7.34 10.20 -18.87
CA ASP A 275 7.48 9.65 -17.52
C ASP A 275 7.55 10.71 -16.40
N ILE A 276 6.78 11.79 -16.50
CA ILE A 276 6.82 12.86 -15.50
C ILE A 276 6.13 12.37 -14.22
N THR A 277 6.89 12.34 -13.13
CA THR A 277 6.41 12.06 -11.78
C THR A 277 6.62 13.28 -10.87
N VAL A 278 6.28 13.16 -9.59
CA VAL A 278 6.61 14.20 -8.59
C VAL A 278 8.11 14.21 -8.23
N ASN A 279 8.85 13.15 -8.57
CA ASN A 279 10.24 12.96 -8.16
C ASN A 279 11.24 13.07 -9.32
N ASN A 280 10.79 12.87 -10.55
CA ASN A 280 11.64 12.83 -11.73
C ASN A 280 10.84 13.08 -13.01
N PHE A 281 11.58 13.25 -14.10
CA PHE A 281 11.06 13.21 -15.47
C PHE A 281 12.09 12.54 -16.38
N LYS A 282 11.65 12.04 -17.52
CA LYS A 282 12.52 11.58 -18.60
C LYS A 282 12.44 12.59 -19.75
N VAL A 283 13.60 12.94 -20.30
CA VAL A 283 13.70 13.79 -21.48
C VAL A 283 14.36 13.00 -22.60
N CYS A 284 13.80 13.11 -23.79
CA CYS A 284 14.24 12.37 -24.96
C CYS A 284 14.43 13.33 -26.14
N MET A 285 15.31 12.94 -27.07
CA MET A 285 15.51 13.66 -28.32
C MET A 285 15.81 12.70 -29.48
N LYS A 286 15.62 13.24 -30.69
CA LYS A 286 16.13 12.69 -31.95
C LYS A 286 16.80 13.78 -32.76
N ASP A 287 17.78 13.37 -33.54
CA ASP A 287 18.34 14.16 -34.64
C ASP A 287 18.07 13.50 -36.00
N ILE A 288 18.42 14.19 -37.07
CA ILE A 288 18.24 13.73 -38.46
C ILE A 288 19.37 12.80 -38.95
N GLN A 289 20.37 12.49 -38.13
CA GLN A 289 21.53 11.75 -38.59
C GLN A 289 21.19 10.26 -38.84
N PRO A 290 21.92 9.58 -39.74
CA PRO A 290 21.70 8.16 -39.97
C PRO A 290 21.93 7.34 -38.69
N TYR A 291 21.20 6.24 -38.50
CA TYR A 291 21.27 5.37 -37.31
C TYR A 291 22.69 4.96 -36.86
N GLY A 292 23.59 4.68 -37.81
CA GLY A 292 24.99 4.33 -37.54
C GLY A 292 25.98 5.47 -37.81
N GLY A 293 25.47 6.69 -37.99
CA GLY A 293 26.22 7.89 -38.30
C GLY A 293 26.90 8.49 -37.07
N HIS A 294 27.56 9.62 -37.30
CA HIS A 294 28.05 10.46 -36.22
C HIS A 294 26.88 11.33 -35.70
N HIS A 295 26.77 11.44 -34.39
CA HIS A 295 25.79 12.27 -33.69
C HIS A 295 26.55 13.20 -32.74
N ASP A 296 26.25 14.48 -32.80
CA ASP A 296 26.86 15.46 -31.90
C ASP A 296 26.17 15.42 -30.52
N PRO A 297 26.90 15.75 -29.44
CA PRO A 297 26.28 15.96 -28.13
C PRO A 297 25.24 17.08 -28.20
N VAL A 298 24.06 16.83 -27.65
CA VAL A 298 22.98 17.84 -27.55
C VAL A 298 22.68 18.12 -26.10
N SER A 299 22.54 19.39 -25.78
CA SER A 299 22.11 19.82 -24.46
C SER A 299 20.64 20.24 -24.50
N ILE A 300 19.87 19.97 -23.46
CA ILE A 300 18.46 20.35 -23.35
C ILE A 300 18.31 21.22 -22.12
N SER A 301 17.98 22.50 -22.32
CA SER A 301 17.63 23.39 -21.21
C SER A 301 16.23 23.04 -20.75
N TYR A 302 15.97 23.00 -19.45
CA TYR A 302 14.63 22.76 -18.92
C TYR A 302 14.25 23.69 -17.77
N LEU A 303 12.94 23.96 -17.65
CA LEU A 303 12.28 24.54 -16.49
C LEU A 303 11.25 23.53 -15.97
N ALA A 304 11.29 23.23 -14.68
CA ALA A 304 10.23 22.49 -13.99
C ALA A 304 9.36 23.48 -13.20
N VAL A 305 8.19 23.78 -13.76
CA VAL A 305 7.24 24.77 -13.28
C VAL A 305 6.20 24.10 -12.37
N GLY A 306 6.01 24.62 -11.17
CA GLY A 306 5.06 24.08 -10.20
C GLY A 306 5.46 24.36 -8.76
N TYR A 307 4.87 23.59 -7.84
CA TYR A 307 5.09 23.78 -6.41
C TYR A 307 5.74 22.55 -5.80
N LEU A 308 6.80 22.76 -5.02
CA LEU A 308 7.39 21.70 -4.19
C LEU A 308 6.37 21.19 -3.18
N ASN A 309 6.52 19.95 -2.74
CA ASN A 309 5.66 19.38 -1.71
C ASN A 309 5.83 20.18 -0.39
N PRO A 310 4.76 20.80 0.14
CA PRO A 310 4.87 21.62 1.35
C PRO A 310 5.26 20.82 2.60
N CYS A 311 5.17 19.48 2.56
CA CYS A 311 5.64 18.60 3.63
C CYS A 311 7.17 18.45 3.72
N GLU A 312 7.94 18.87 2.70
CA GLU A 312 9.39 18.63 2.65
C GLU A 312 10.17 19.18 3.83
N ASN A 313 9.75 20.33 4.38
CA ASN A 313 10.40 20.94 5.53
C ASN A 313 9.50 20.94 6.78
N MET A 314 8.38 20.21 6.75
CA MET A 314 7.44 20.18 7.86
C MET A 314 7.77 19.02 8.80
N GLN A 315 8.24 19.35 10.00
CA GLN A 315 8.44 18.37 11.06
C GLN A 315 7.21 18.26 11.93
N CYS A 316 6.51 17.13 11.80
CA CYS A 316 5.40 16.80 12.66
C CYS A 316 5.90 16.13 13.96
N THR A 317 5.30 16.51 15.08
CA THR A 317 5.63 15.97 16.40
C THR A 317 4.55 15.01 16.88
N HIS A 318 4.84 14.20 17.91
CA HIS A 318 3.88 13.31 18.56
C HIS A 318 3.26 12.28 17.58
N TYR A 319 4.08 11.68 16.70
CA TYR A 319 3.64 10.71 15.69
C TYR A 319 2.60 11.20 14.67
N ALA A 320 2.36 12.52 14.61
CA ALA A 320 1.59 13.08 13.51
C ALA A 320 2.37 12.94 12.19
N THR A 321 1.65 12.75 11.09
CA THR A 321 2.22 12.69 9.74
C THR A 321 1.80 13.94 8.97
N CYS A 322 2.71 14.50 8.17
CA CYS A 322 2.38 15.64 7.32
C CYS A 322 1.51 15.19 6.14
N LYS A 323 0.39 15.89 5.94
CA LYS A 323 -0.43 15.78 4.73
C LYS A 323 -0.53 17.13 4.03
N ALA A 324 -0.41 17.13 2.71
CA ALA A 324 -0.54 18.31 1.88
C ALA A 324 -1.97 18.45 1.34
N TYR A 325 -2.62 19.57 1.65
CA TYR A 325 -3.96 19.93 1.19
C TYR A 325 -3.95 20.91 0.02
N GLY A 326 -2.79 21.50 -0.27
CA GLY A 326 -2.58 22.38 -1.40
C GLY A 326 -1.09 22.66 -1.57
N PRO A 327 -0.68 23.39 -2.62
CA PRO A 327 0.74 23.68 -2.88
C PRO A 327 1.44 24.47 -1.76
N LYS A 328 0.67 25.14 -0.90
CA LYS A 328 1.16 25.92 0.25
C LYS A 328 0.40 25.60 1.55
N ASP A 329 -0.37 24.51 1.58
CA ASP A 329 -1.13 24.08 2.76
C ASP A 329 -0.70 22.66 3.14
N ALA A 330 0.02 22.55 4.25
CA ALA A 330 0.44 21.29 4.85
C ALA A 330 0.04 21.28 6.32
N ARG A 331 -0.46 20.14 6.78
CA ARG A 331 -0.98 19.96 8.14
C ARG A 331 -0.45 18.65 8.72
N CYS A 332 -0.10 18.70 10.00
CA CYS A 332 0.25 17.50 10.75
C CYS A 332 -1.01 16.84 11.30
N GLU A 333 -1.28 15.62 10.87
CA GLU A 333 -2.48 14.88 11.25
C GLU A 333 -2.18 13.55 11.90
N CYS A 334 -3.08 13.13 12.78
CA CYS A 334 -3.04 11.83 13.43
C CYS A 334 -3.60 10.74 12.51
N ALA A 335 -3.26 9.49 12.81
CA ALA A 335 -3.83 8.34 12.10
C ALA A 335 -5.36 8.34 12.19
N GLU A 336 -6.04 8.28 11.04
CA GLU A 336 -7.51 8.29 10.99
C GLU A 336 -8.09 6.98 11.56
N SER A 337 -7.53 5.84 11.15
CA SER A 337 -7.93 4.50 11.56
C SER A 337 -6.75 3.67 12.02
N CYS A 338 -7.01 2.73 12.94
CA CYS A 338 -6.04 1.74 13.40
C CYS A 338 -6.62 0.33 13.28
N PRO A 339 -5.77 -0.70 13.12
CA PRO A 339 -6.20 -2.10 13.18
C PRO A 339 -6.86 -2.44 14.52
N THR A 340 -7.74 -3.44 14.52
CA THR A 340 -8.53 -3.89 15.68
C THR A 340 -7.86 -5.00 16.50
N TYR A 341 -6.75 -5.56 16.04
CA TYR A 341 -6.01 -6.58 16.78
C TYR A 341 -5.37 -6.02 18.06
N ASP A 342 -5.14 -6.91 19.01
CA ASP A 342 -4.50 -6.63 20.29
C ASP A 342 -3.05 -7.18 20.30
N ASP A 343 -2.09 -6.27 20.19
CA ASP A 343 -0.66 -6.39 20.48
C ASP A 343 -0.31 -5.46 21.65
N GLU A 344 -0.84 -5.80 22.83
CA GLU A 344 -0.91 -4.89 23.98
C GLU A 344 0.47 -4.33 24.41
N ARG A 345 0.51 -3.07 24.85
CA ARG A 345 1.71 -2.39 25.35
C ARG A 345 1.36 -1.55 26.59
N CYS A 346 2.20 -1.60 27.62
CA CYS A 346 1.99 -0.81 28.83
C CYS A 346 2.72 0.53 28.73
N GLY A 347 1.96 1.63 28.84
CA GLY A 347 2.52 2.98 28.90
C GLY A 347 3.00 3.39 30.29
N SER A 348 3.86 4.41 30.34
CA SER A 348 4.35 5.02 31.57
C SER A 348 3.29 5.79 32.36
N ASP A 349 2.13 6.03 31.74
CA ASP A 349 0.90 6.54 32.34
C ASP A 349 0.04 5.44 33.00
N GLY A 350 0.48 4.18 32.96
CA GLY A 350 -0.25 3.03 33.49
C GLY A 350 -1.42 2.57 32.61
N VAL A 351 -1.51 3.06 31.37
CA VAL A 351 -2.56 2.69 30.41
C VAL A 351 -2.08 1.56 29.51
N THR A 352 -2.95 0.57 29.29
CA THR A 352 -2.74 -0.49 28.29
C THR A 352 -3.22 -0.02 26.93
N TYR A 353 -2.29 0.11 25.98
CA TYR A 353 -2.60 0.40 24.59
C TYR A 353 -2.76 -0.92 23.84
N LYS A 354 -3.88 -1.09 23.13
CA LYS A 354 -4.20 -2.33 22.40
C LYS A 354 -3.18 -2.67 21.33
N ASN A 355 -2.62 -1.68 20.64
CA ASN A 355 -1.58 -1.87 19.63
C ASN A 355 -0.76 -0.58 19.43
N ASP A 356 0.33 -0.69 18.67
CA ASP A 356 1.26 0.42 18.39
C ASP A 356 0.57 1.60 17.67
N CYS A 357 -0.36 1.31 16.76
CA CYS A 357 -1.10 2.35 16.06
C CYS A 357 -1.95 3.18 17.02
N LEU A 358 -2.71 2.53 17.90
CA LEU A 358 -3.55 3.20 18.90
C LEU A 358 -2.72 3.97 19.92
N TYR A 359 -1.55 3.46 20.30
CA TYR A 359 -0.57 4.19 21.12
C TYR A 359 -0.09 5.48 20.44
N LYS A 360 0.38 5.38 19.18
CA LYS A 360 0.84 6.54 18.40
C LYS A 360 -0.28 7.55 18.16
N LYS A 361 -1.50 7.06 17.86
CA LYS A 361 -2.69 7.89 17.68
C LYS A 361 -3.04 8.64 18.96
N TYR A 362 -3.06 7.97 20.11
CA TYR A 362 -3.31 8.60 21.40
C TYR A 362 -2.28 9.70 21.71
N ILE A 363 -0.99 9.44 21.53
CA ILE A 363 0.07 10.45 21.72
C ILE A 363 -0.14 11.64 20.77
N CYS A 364 -0.51 11.36 19.52
CA CYS A 364 -0.77 12.40 18.53
C CYS A 364 -1.96 13.30 18.91
N GLU A 365 -3.07 12.70 19.32
CA GLU A 365 -4.31 13.41 19.66
C GLU A 365 -4.19 14.18 20.98
N THR A 366 -3.55 13.58 21.98
CA THR A 366 -3.41 14.17 23.32
C THR A 366 -2.17 15.06 23.48
N ARG A 367 -1.19 14.93 22.58
CA ARG A 367 0.13 15.61 22.67
C ARG A 367 0.90 15.29 23.96
N LEU A 368 0.64 14.12 24.55
CA LEU A 368 1.35 13.64 25.74
C LEU A 368 2.58 12.83 25.36
N ASN A 369 3.63 12.92 26.17
CA ASN A 369 4.85 12.12 26.02
C ASN A 369 4.76 10.89 26.93
N VAL A 370 4.00 9.89 26.48
CA VAL A 370 3.98 8.57 27.11
C VAL A 370 5.10 7.72 26.51
N THR A 371 5.76 6.90 27.31
CA THR A 371 6.74 5.92 26.85
C THR A 371 6.23 4.52 27.13
N ILE A 372 6.60 3.54 26.29
CA ILE A 372 6.29 2.14 26.57
C ILE A 372 7.25 1.63 27.65
N VAL A 373 6.68 1.17 28.77
CA VAL A 373 7.44 0.59 29.90
C VAL A 373 7.80 -0.86 29.59
N HIS A 374 6.85 -1.63 29.06
CA HIS A 374 7.08 -3.01 28.61
C HIS A 374 6.02 -3.44 27.59
N LEU A 375 6.31 -4.55 26.89
CA LEU A 375 5.36 -5.23 26.01
C LEU A 375 4.34 -6.05 26.84
N GLY A 376 3.13 -6.21 26.31
CA GLY A 376 1.97 -6.72 27.05
C GLY A 376 1.21 -5.60 27.79
N GLY A 377 0.00 -5.89 28.25
CA GLY A 377 -0.80 -4.93 29.02
C GLY A 377 -0.22 -4.61 30.40
N CYS A 378 -0.58 -3.45 30.95
CA CYS A 378 -0.19 -3.05 32.31
C CYS A 378 -0.78 -3.98 33.38
N GLN A 379 -1.95 -4.55 33.09
CA GLN A 379 -2.55 -5.61 33.90
C GLN A 379 -1.99 -6.97 33.50
N HIS A 380 -1.91 -7.88 34.47
CA HIS A 380 -1.42 -9.24 34.23
C HIS A 380 -2.26 -9.97 33.18
N PHE A 381 -1.56 -10.74 32.33
CA PHE A 381 -2.18 -11.73 31.46
C PHE A 381 -2.85 -12.81 32.30
N ILE A 382 -4.11 -13.11 32.00
CA ILE A 382 -4.89 -14.12 32.70
C ILE A 382 -5.17 -15.26 31.73
N LEU A 383 -4.92 -16.49 32.18
CA LEU A 383 -5.15 -17.70 31.42
C LEU A 383 -5.91 -18.71 32.28
N HIS A 384 -7.04 -19.18 31.77
CA HIS A 384 -7.74 -20.36 32.22
C HIS A 384 -7.62 -21.44 31.15
N ARG A 385 -7.46 -22.70 31.56
CA ARG A 385 -7.40 -23.84 30.65
C ARG A 385 -8.04 -25.05 31.27
N GLY A 386 -8.58 -25.93 30.44
CA GLY A 386 -9.25 -27.12 30.95
C GLY A 386 -9.69 -28.07 29.85
N ARG A 387 -10.36 -29.13 30.28
CA ARG A 387 -10.97 -30.14 29.43
C ARG A 387 -12.41 -30.35 29.89
N VAL A 388 -13.34 -30.34 28.94
CA VAL A 388 -14.77 -30.55 29.16
C VAL A 388 -15.20 -31.83 28.47
N THR A 389 -16.16 -32.56 29.03
CA THR A 389 -16.74 -33.75 28.40
C THR A 389 -18.05 -33.37 27.72
N LEU A 390 -18.19 -33.72 26.45
CA LEU A 390 -19.43 -33.63 25.67
C LEU A 390 -19.86 -35.05 25.24
N ASP A 391 -21.12 -35.42 25.46
CA ASP A 391 -21.66 -36.71 25.03
C ASP A 391 -22.23 -36.61 23.60
N LEU A 392 -21.37 -36.77 22.59
CA LEU A 392 -21.76 -36.74 21.18
C LEU A 392 -22.19 -38.13 20.65
N SER A 393 -22.75 -38.98 21.51
CA SER A 393 -23.34 -40.26 21.09
C SER A 393 -24.55 -40.10 20.15
N THR A 394 -25.18 -38.93 20.13
CA THR A 394 -26.31 -38.57 19.25
C THR A 394 -25.86 -37.66 18.10
N SER A 395 -26.66 -37.57 17.03
CA SER A 395 -26.45 -36.61 15.92
C SER A 395 -26.84 -35.16 16.27
N ASP A 396 -27.11 -34.86 17.53
CA ASP A 396 -27.54 -33.55 17.99
C ASP A 396 -26.39 -32.79 18.65
N VAL A 397 -26.49 -31.46 18.62
CA VAL A 397 -25.55 -30.56 19.29
C VAL A 397 -25.59 -30.80 20.80
N LYS A 398 -24.41 -30.86 21.42
CA LYS A 398 -24.27 -30.84 22.88
C LYS A 398 -23.46 -29.66 23.33
N CYS A 399 -23.86 -29.09 24.45
CA CYS A 399 -23.20 -27.94 25.04
C CYS A 399 -23.03 -28.16 26.54
N GLU A 400 -21.92 -27.68 27.08
CA GLU A 400 -21.63 -27.69 28.51
C GLU A 400 -21.20 -26.29 28.96
N LEU A 401 -21.66 -25.90 30.15
CA LEU A 401 -21.31 -24.62 30.73
C LEU A 401 -19.92 -24.71 31.38
N VAL A 402 -19.00 -23.87 30.92
CA VAL A 402 -17.65 -23.78 31.47
C VAL A 402 -17.58 -22.57 32.37
N THR A 403 -17.42 -22.80 33.67
CA THR A 403 -17.35 -21.73 34.68
C THR A 403 -15.92 -21.44 35.11
N PHE A 404 -15.59 -20.15 35.23
CA PHE A 404 -14.35 -19.65 35.81
C PHE A 404 -14.57 -19.13 37.23
N SER A 405 -13.52 -19.08 38.04
CA SER A 405 -13.59 -18.37 39.32
C SER A 405 -13.72 -16.85 39.09
N PRO A 406 -14.70 -16.15 39.70
CA PRO A 406 -14.95 -14.71 39.50
C PRO A 406 -13.78 -13.77 39.85
N LYS A 407 -12.73 -14.27 40.50
CA LYS A 407 -11.53 -13.50 40.86
C LYS A 407 -10.45 -13.51 39.77
N ASN A 408 -10.67 -14.25 38.67
CA ASN A 408 -9.63 -14.49 37.68
C ASN A 408 -9.62 -13.46 36.55
N PHE A 409 -10.77 -13.08 35.98
CA PHE A 409 -10.84 -12.11 34.89
C PHE A 409 -11.23 -10.71 35.38
N ALA A 410 -10.57 -9.69 34.84
CA ALA A 410 -10.86 -8.29 35.13
C ALA A 410 -12.17 -7.85 34.45
N LYS A 411 -12.94 -7.00 35.14
CA LYS A 411 -14.13 -6.35 34.57
C LYS A 411 -13.72 -5.45 33.39
N ASP A 412 -14.60 -5.33 32.41
CA ASP A 412 -14.47 -4.43 31.25
C ASP A 412 -13.36 -4.77 30.23
N ARG A 413 -12.89 -6.03 30.20
CA ARG A 413 -11.95 -6.55 29.20
C ARG A 413 -12.49 -7.83 28.57
N LEU A 414 -12.22 -7.99 27.28
CA LEU A 414 -12.67 -9.17 26.50
C LEU A 414 -11.95 -10.44 26.97
N VAL A 415 -12.64 -11.57 26.86
CA VAL A 415 -12.09 -12.91 27.08
C VAL A 415 -12.10 -13.62 25.74
N TYR A 416 -10.94 -14.10 25.31
CA TYR A 416 -10.79 -14.87 24.08
C TYR A 416 -10.74 -16.35 24.41
N VAL A 417 -11.43 -17.18 23.62
CA VAL A 417 -11.43 -18.64 23.79
C VAL A 417 -10.82 -19.29 22.56
N GLN A 418 -9.94 -20.26 22.80
CA GLN A 418 -9.51 -21.24 21.79
C GLN A 418 -9.90 -22.63 22.27
N ALA A 419 -10.47 -23.45 21.39
CA ALA A 419 -10.96 -24.77 21.72
C ALA A 419 -10.74 -25.77 20.59
N SER A 420 -10.52 -27.04 20.92
CA SER A 420 -10.49 -28.12 19.92
C SER A 420 -10.89 -29.47 20.51
N ILE A 421 -11.39 -30.36 19.65
CA ILE A 421 -11.91 -31.66 20.04
C ILE A 421 -10.80 -32.70 20.25
N ASN A 422 -10.98 -33.53 21.27
CA ASN A 422 -10.15 -34.68 21.53
C ASN A 422 -10.92 -35.89 22.09
N TYR A 423 -10.33 -37.08 21.96
CA TYR A 423 -10.80 -38.34 22.52
C TYR A 423 -9.77 -38.95 23.47
N TYR A 424 -9.12 -38.10 24.30
CA TYR A 424 -7.88 -38.43 25.01
C TYR A 424 -7.87 -39.75 25.78
N ASN A 425 -9.04 -40.17 26.27
CA ASN A 425 -9.24 -41.34 27.12
C ASN A 425 -9.93 -42.49 26.39
N THR A 426 -9.77 -42.58 25.06
CA THR A 426 -10.30 -43.71 24.30
C THR A 426 -9.68 -45.04 24.78
N PRO A 427 -10.49 -46.08 25.04
CA PRO A 427 -9.98 -47.39 25.45
C PRO A 427 -9.31 -48.15 24.29
N ASP A 428 -9.64 -47.81 23.05
CA ASP A 428 -9.03 -48.38 21.85
C ASP A 428 -8.31 -47.28 21.05
N GLN A 429 -6.98 -47.24 21.15
CA GLN A 429 -6.12 -46.28 20.45
C GLN A 429 -5.94 -46.58 18.94
N THR A 430 -6.46 -47.72 18.47
CA THR A 430 -6.47 -48.07 17.04
C THR A 430 -7.72 -47.56 16.33
N PHE A 431 -8.77 -47.24 17.08
CA PHE A 431 -10.01 -46.70 16.56
C PHE A 431 -9.87 -45.21 16.22
N VAL A 432 -10.27 -44.83 15.01
CA VAL A 432 -10.32 -43.42 14.56
C VAL A 432 -11.78 -42.96 14.54
N HIS A 433 -12.07 -41.94 15.34
CA HIS A 433 -13.39 -41.37 15.51
C HIS A 433 -13.85 -40.62 14.26
N ASP A 434 -15.13 -40.26 14.22
CA ASP A 434 -15.61 -39.32 13.21
C ASP A 434 -15.17 -37.91 13.59
N ALA A 435 -14.96 -37.07 12.56
CA ALA A 435 -14.70 -35.67 12.77
C ALA A 435 -15.82 -35.03 13.59
N ALA A 436 -15.47 -33.99 14.35
CA ALA A 436 -16.43 -33.18 15.09
C ALA A 436 -15.93 -31.73 15.06
N VAL A 437 -16.85 -30.78 15.23
CA VAL A 437 -16.57 -29.34 15.32
C VAL A 437 -17.02 -28.80 16.67
N THR A 438 -16.35 -27.75 17.15
CA THR A 438 -16.65 -27.10 18.43
C THR A 438 -16.62 -25.59 18.29
N TRP A 439 -17.46 -24.91 19.07
CA TRP A 439 -17.56 -23.46 19.13
C TRP A 439 -17.88 -23.01 20.55
N ALA A 440 -17.67 -21.72 20.83
CA ALA A 440 -18.05 -21.08 22.07
C ALA A 440 -19.31 -20.21 21.89
N GLU A 441 -20.09 -20.05 22.95
CA GLU A 441 -21.23 -19.14 23.01
C GLU A 441 -21.22 -18.36 24.32
N ASN A 442 -21.74 -17.12 24.30
CA ASN A 442 -21.94 -16.29 25.49
C ASN A 442 -20.66 -16.13 26.33
N ILE A 443 -19.53 -15.82 25.68
CA ILE A 443 -18.26 -15.64 26.38
C ILE A 443 -18.30 -14.40 27.26
N ASN A 444 -18.03 -14.58 28.55
CA ASN A 444 -17.93 -13.49 29.51
C ASN A 444 -16.88 -13.78 30.58
N ILE A 445 -16.73 -12.84 31.53
CA ILE A 445 -15.70 -12.92 32.58
C ILE A 445 -15.96 -14.00 33.64
N TYR A 446 -17.13 -14.64 33.65
CA TYR A 446 -17.52 -15.66 34.61
C TYR A 446 -17.62 -17.05 33.99
N ASN A 447 -18.05 -17.14 32.74
CA ASN A 447 -18.29 -18.41 32.06
C ASN A 447 -18.36 -18.21 30.55
N PHE A 448 -18.41 -19.34 29.86
CA PHE A 448 -18.85 -19.45 28.47
C PHE A 448 -19.52 -20.82 28.30
N THR A 449 -20.32 -20.96 27.26
CA THR A 449 -20.90 -22.25 26.88
C THR A 449 -20.06 -22.84 25.76
N LEU A 450 -19.65 -24.09 25.91
CA LEU A 450 -18.85 -24.80 24.92
C LEU A 450 -19.70 -25.86 24.26
N CYS A 451 -19.85 -25.77 22.95
CA CYS A 451 -20.71 -26.65 22.17
C CYS A 451 -19.91 -27.50 21.19
N GLY A 452 -20.46 -28.64 20.80
CA GLY A 452 -19.88 -29.51 19.81
C GLY A 452 -20.92 -30.29 19.02
N LEU A 453 -20.55 -30.61 17.78
CA LEU A 453 -21.35 -31.42 16.86
C LEU A 453 -20.47 -32.42 16.12
N LYS A 454 -20.92 -33.67 16.08
CA LYS A 454 -20.27 -34.75 15.32
C LYS A 454 -20.65 -34.65 13.84
N VAL A 455 -19.66 -34.77 12.95
CA VAL A 455 -19.79 -34.61 11.49
C VAL A 455 -20.32 -35.87 10.79
N GLY A 456 -20.09 -37.05 11.37
CA GLY A 456 -20.38 -38.34 10.74
C GLY A 456 -21.85 -38.79 10.82
N ARG A 457 -22.21 -39.80 10.03
CA ARG A 457 -23.55 -40.43 10.00
C ARG A 457 -23.94 -41.16 11.29
N ASN A 458 -23.00 -41.30 12.23
CA ASN A 458 -23.16 -42.07 13.46
C ASN A 458 -23.49 -43.56 13.23
N ASP A 459 -23.11 -44.10 12.06
CA ASP A 459 -23.39 -45.48 11.63
C ASP A 459 -22.51 -46.52 12.37
N ARG A 460 -21.49 -46.07 13.11
CA ARG A 460 -20.54 -46.94 13.82
C ARG A 460 -20.63 -46.69 15.33
N ALA A 461 -20.82 -47.76 16.08
CA ALA A 461 -20.65 -47.72 17.53
C ALA A 461 -19.19 -47.35 17.86
N THR A 462 -19.00 -46.38 18.75
CA THR A 462 -17.67 -45.99 19.23
C THR A 462 -17.32 -46.79 20.49
N PRO A 463 -16.03 -47.11 20.72
CA PRO A 463 -15.60 -47.95 21.84
C PRO A 463 -15.79 -47.28 23.22
N ASP A 464 -16.08 -45.99 23.25
CA ASP A 464 -16.21 -45.12 24.40
C ASP A 464 -17.65 -44.62 24.64
N ASN A 465 -18.65 -45.17 23.93
CA ASN A 465 -20.06 -44.77 23.98
C ASN A 465 -20.31 -43.28 23.67
N GLY A 466 -19.47 -42.65 22.85
CA GLY A 466 -19.65 -41.27 22.39
C GLY A 466 -19.01 -40.20 23.29
N ALA A 467 -18.18 -40.62 24.26
CA ALA A 467 -17.44 -39.72 25.14
C ALA A 467 -16.47 -38.84 24.33
N THR A 468 -16.89 -37.62 24.04
CA THR A 468 -16.07 -36.62 23.36
C THR A 468 -15.55 -35.62 24.38
N TYR A 469 -14.35 -35.08 24.17
CA TYR A 469 -13.79 -34.07 25.03
C TYR A 469 -13.41 -32.83 24.23
N VAL A 470 -13.44 -31.68 24.88
CA VAL A 470 -12.99 -30.43 24.28
C VAL A 470 -11.96 -29.80 25.22
N ASP A 471 -10.76 -29.62 24.68
CA ASP A 471 -9.71 -28.86 25.35
C ASP A 471 -9.86 -27.41 24.99
N TYR A 472 -9.76 -26.54 26.00
CA TYR A 472 -9.92 -25.10 25.80
C TYR A 472 -8.88 -24.30 26.57
N ILE A 473 -8.59 -23.11 26.04
CA ILE A 473 -8.01 -22.00 26.78
C ILE A 473 -8.96 -20.81 26.69
N ALA A 474 -9.11 -20.11 27.80
CA ALA A 474 -9.76 -18.81 27.87
C ALA A 474 -8.75 -17.83 28.44
N HIS A 475 -8.51 -16.71 27.76
CA HIS A 475 -7.51 -15.74 28.20
C HIS A 475 -7.97 -14.30 28.06
N GLN A 476 -7.36 -13.43 28.85
CA GLN A 476 -7.58 -11.99 28.82
C GLN A 476 -6.25 -11.27 28.75
N GLY A 477 -6.16 -10.35 27.78
CA GLY A 477 -4.92 -9.72 27.36
C GLY A 477 -4.13 -10.57 26.35
N THR A 478 -3.03 -10.00 25.89
CA THR A 478 -2.17 -10.60 24.85
C THR A 478 -0.89 -11.17 25.49
N PRO A 479 -0.58 -12.47 25.32
CA PRO A 479 0.69 -13.01 25.79
C PRO A 479 1.85 -12.41 24.97
N VAL A 480 2.98 -12.15 25.64
CA VAL A 480 4.18 -11.62 24.96
C VAL A 480 4.65 -12.61 23.90
N GLY A 481 4.87 -12.13 22.67
CA GLY A 481 5.21 -12.96 21.51
C GLY A 481 4.01 -13.35 20.63
N ALA A 482 2.79 -13.02 21.07
CA ALA A 482 1.56 -13.24 20.31
C ALA A 482 0.87 -11.94 19.92
N VAL A 483 -0.11 -12.08 19.02
CA VAL A 483 -1.13 -11.10 18.65
C VAL A 483 -2.46 -11.83 18.69
N VAL A 484 -3.48 -11.18 19.26
CA VAL A 484 -4.81 -11.78 19.42
C VAL A 484 -5.86 -10.86 18.82
N GLY A 485 -7.00 -11.41 18.47
CA GLY A 485 -8.10 -10.58 18.00
C GLY A 485 -9.37 -11.38 17.77
N GLU A 486 -10.38 -10.65 17.32
CA GLU A 486 -11.67 -11.15 16.91
C GLU A 486 -11.98 -10.59 15.53
N ILE A 487 -12.60 -11.41 14.69
CA ILE A 487 -13.24 -10.96 13.45
C ILE A 487 -14.69 -11.41 13.43
N THR A 488 -15.55 -10.63 12.78
CA THR A 488 -16.92 -11.03 12.46
C THR A 488 -17.00 -11.34 10.98
N LEU A 489 -17.38 -12.56 10.65
CA LEU A 489 -17.59 -12.95 9.25
C LEU A 489 -18.97 -12.49 8.79
N ALA A 490 -19.01 -11.84 7.62
CA ALA A 490 -20.27 -11.33 7.04
C ALA A 490 -21.22 -12.47 6.67
N GLU A 491 -22.52 -12.26 6.86
CA GLU A 491 -23.62 -13.20 6.60
C GLU A 491 -23.43 -14.06 5.34
N TRP A 492 -23.65 -15.38 5.44
CA TRP A 492 -23.58 -16.31 4.32
C TRP A 492 -24.68 -17.38 4.37
N TRP A 493 -25.03 -17.93 3.21
CA TRP A 493 -26.14 -18.90 3.05
C TRP A 493 -25.65 -20.31 2.66
N GLN A 494 -24.56 -20.39 1.90
CA GLN A 494 -23.96 -21.61 1.36
C GLN A 494 -22.45 -21.36 1.15
N GLU A 495 -21.70 -22.43 0.93
CA GLU A 495 -20.27 -22.43 0.56
C GLU A 495 -19.31 -22.08 1.72
N THR A 496 -18.05 -21.79 1.37
CA THR A 496 -17.00 -21.39 2.31
C THR A 496 -16.94 -19.88 2.37
N LYS A 497 -16.89 -19.31 3.58
CA LYS A 497 -16.70 -17.88 3.81
C LYS A 497 -15.32 -17.63 4.39
N CYS A 498 -14.54 -16.77 3.74
CA CYS A 498 -13.21 -16.37 4.18
C CYS A 498 -13.11 -14.87 4.45
N GLN A 499 -12.22 -14.48 5.36
CA GLN A 499 -11.88 -13.09 5.64
C GLN A 499 -10.40 -12.92 5.96
N ASP A 500 -9.79 -11.92 5.33
CA ASP A 500 -8.41 -11.55 5.57
C ASP A 500 -8.25 -10.76 6.87
N VAL A 501 -7.21 -11.08 7.61
CA VAL A 501 -6.85 -10.45 8.88
C VAL A 501 -5.41 -9.94 8.80
N PRO A 502 -5.19 -8.63 8.88
CA PRO A 502 -3.85 -8.07 8.88
C PRO A 502 -3.15 -8.33 10.23
N LEU A 503 -1.88 -8.74 10.17
CA LEU A 503 -0.97 -8.84 11.31
C LEU A 503 0.00 -7.65 11.33
N PRO A 504 0.60 -7.29 12.48
CA PRO A 504 1.58 -6.21 12.55
C PRO A 504 2.84 -6.54 11.74
N SER A 505 3.23 -5.64 10.83
CA SER A 505 4.29 -5.86 9.85
C SER A 505 5.69 -6.06 10.44
N ASP A 506 5.91 -5.58 11.66
CA ASP A 506 7.19 -5.62 12.38
C ASP A 506 7.21 -6.67 13.50
N LYS A 507 6.12 -7.42 13.71
CA LYS A 507 5.99 -8.37 14.81
C LYS A 507 6.59 -9.74 14.51
N PHE A 508 6.38 -10.26 13.31
CA PHE A 508 6.74 -11.63 12.95
C PHE A 508 7.82 -11.65 11.86
N SER A 509 8.94 -12.33 12.13
CA SER A 509 10.00 -12.56 11.13
C SER A 509 9.71 -13.75 10.20
N THR A 510 8.90 -14.69 10.68
CA THR A 510 8.43 -15.89 9.95
C THR A 510 6.92 -16.06 10.16
N THR A 511 6.27 -16.91 9.37
CA THR A 511 4.86 -17.24 9.56
C THR A 511 4.61 -17.74 11.00
N PRO A 512 3.70 -17.12 11.77
CA PRO A 512 3.41 -17.52 13.14
C PRO A 512 2.57 -18.81 13.19
N THR A 513 2.54 -19.47 14.35
CA THR A 513 1.56 -20.51 14.65
C THR A 513 0.22 -19.84 14.97
N VAL A 514 -0.85 -20.28 14.31
CA VAL A 514 -2.16 -19.63 14.39
C VAL A 514 -3.22 -20.61 14.89
N PHE A 515 -4.04 -20.14 15.83
CA PHE A 515 -5.21 -20.85 16.33
C PHE A 515 -6.46 -20.02 16.12
N VAL A 516 -7.56 -20.69 15.80
CA VAL A 516 -8.86 -20.09 15.51
C VAL A 516 -9.96 -20.90 16.18
N THR A 517 -10.97 -20.22 16.69
CA THR A 517 -12.18 -20.84 17.28
C THR A 517 -13.37 -19.95 17.02
N SER A 518 -14.47 -20.54 16.55
CA SER A 518 -15.71 -19.82 16.31
C SER A 518 -16.42 -19.48 17.62
N GLU A 519 -17.05 -18.32 17.62
CA GLU A 519 -17.94 -17.83 18.65
C GLU A 519 -19.30 -17.50 18.02
N HIS A 520 -20.35 -18.20 18.44
CA HIS A 520 -21.70 -17.92 17.97
C HIS A 520 -22.34 -16.87 18.88
N MET A 521 -22.73 -15.75 18.30
CA MET A 521 -23.39 -14.67 19.04
C MET A 521 -24.88 -14.93 19.24
N VAL A 522 -25.49 -15.82 18.44
CA VAL A 522 -26.86 -16.28 18.61
C VAL A 522 -26.87 -17.67 19.28
N VAL A 523 -27.13 -17.69 20.58
CA VAL A 523 -27.06 -18.89 21.43
C VAL A 523 -28.05 -19.97 20.98
N GLY A 524 -27.58 -21.22 20.93
CA GLY A 524 -28.43 -22.40 20.70
C GLY A 524 -28.86 -22.63 19.25
N GLN A 525 -28.30 -21.90 18.28
CA GLN A 525 -28.53 -22.13 16.86
C GLN A 525 -27.67 -23.31 16.37
N LYS A 526 -28.32 -24.45 16.16
CA LYS A 526 -27.66 -25.69 15.73
C LYS A 526 -27.12 -25.63 14.30
N HIS A 527 -27.71 -24.77 13.46
CA HIS A 527 -27.40 -24.67 12.04
C HIS A 527 -26.11 -23.89 11.74
N ASP A 528 -25.53 -23.20 12.73
CA ASP A 528 -24.29 -22.43 12.57
C ASP A 528 -23.02 -23.29 12.75
N ALA A 529 -23.16 -24.61 12.96
CA ALA A 529 -22.03 -25.52 13.10
C ALA A 529 -21.22 -25.59 11.80
N ALA A 530 -19.94 -25.20 11.88
CA ALA A 530 -19.06 -25.07 10.73
C ALA A 530 -17.64 -25.62 11.03
N THR A 531 -16.94 -26.09 9.99
CA THR A 531 -15.48 -26.24 10.06
C THR A 531 -14.82 -24.87 10.04
N ILE A 532 -13.62 -24.79 10.61
CA ILE A 532 -12.82 -23.56 10.67
C ILE A 532 -11.34 -23.86 10.45
N TRP A 533 -10.68 -23.07 9.61
CA TRP A 533 -9.25 -23.19 9.33
C TRP A 533 -8.63 -21.86 8.90
N VAL A 534 -7.30 -21.83 8.84
CA VAL A 534 -6.52 -20.68 8.38
C VAL A 534 -5.96 -20.96 6.98
N GLU A 535 -6.16 -20.03 6.06
CA GLU A 535 -5.63 -20.04 4.70
C GLU A 535 -4.45 -19.08 4.55
N ASN A 536 -3.47 -19.51 3.74
CA ASN A 536 -2.35 -18.71 3.25
C ASN A 536 -1.67 -17.80 4.31
N PRO A 537 -1.33 -18.31 5.52
CA PRO A 537 -0.74 -17.47 6.53
C PRO A 537 0.65 -16.98 6.12
N SER A 538 0.88 -15.69 6.34
CA SER A 538 2.15 -15.01 6.15
C SER A 538 2.62 -14.39 7.46
N ASN A 539 3.73 -13.66 7.44
CA ASN A 539 4.17 -12.87 8.60
C ASN A 539 3.42 -11.54 8.76
N THR A 540 2.59 -11.14 7.79
CA THR A 540 1.84 -9.87 7.78
C THR A 540 0.33 -10.03 7.65
N SER A 541 -0.17 -11.25 7.40
CA SER A 541 -1.59 -11.52 7.25
C SER A 541 -1.92 -12.99 7.44
N ILE A 542 -3.17 -13.26 7.82
CA ILE A 542 -3.79 -14.59 7.78
C ILE A 542 -5.16 -14.46 7.12
N THR A 543 -5.66 -15.54 6.52
CA THR A 543 -7.04 -15.59 6.04
C THR A 543 -7.79 -16.62 6.87
N VAL A 544 -8.90 -16.27 7.49
CA VAL A 544 -9.70 -17.20 8.30
C VAL A 544 -10.90 -17.64 7.49
N CYS A 545 -11.15 -18.94 7.40
CA CYS A 545 -12.24 -19.51 6.61
C CYS A 545 -13.14 -20.39 7.47
N LEU A 546 -14.46 -20.30 7.22
CA LEU A 546 -15.47 -21.20 7.75
C LEU A 546 -16.28 -21.83 6.63
N ARG A 547 -16.72 -23.08 6.84
CA ARG A 547 -17.67 -23.74 5.96
C ARG A 547 -18.71 -24.49 6.77
N GLU A 548 -19.98 -24.25 6.44
CA GLU A 548 -21.14 -24.96 6.98
C GLU A 548 -20.98 -26.49 6.88
N MET A 549 -21.42 -27.20 7.91
CA MET A 549 -21.34 -28.66 8.00
C MET A 549 -22.47 -29.40 7.28
N GLN A 550 -23.68 -28.83 7.24
CA GLN A 550 -24.85 -29.43 6.59
C GLN A 550 -25.35 -28.46 5.53
N ASN A 551 -25.28 -28.83 4.25
CA ASN A 551 -25.76 -27.94 3.19
C ASN A 551 -27.25 -27.63 3.40
N PHE A 552 -27.62 -26.37 3.19
CA PHE A 552 -29.01 -25.86 3.25
C PHE A 552 -29.57 -25.63 4.67
N ASP A 553 -28.71 -25.43 5.67
CA ASP A 553 -29.10 -25.31 7.07
C ASP A 553 -29.58 -23.89 7.45
N GLY A 554 -29.32 -22.88 6.61
CA GLY A 554 -29.96 -21.57 6.71
C GLY A 554 -29.01 -20.40 6.49
N LEU A 555 -29.37 -19.24 7.04
CA LEU A 555 -28.54 -18.04 7.05
C LEU A 555 -27.61 -18.09 8.26
N HIS A 556 -26.31 -18.16 8.03
CA HIS A 556 -25.28 -18.00 9.05
C HIS A 556 -25.07 -16.51 9.30
N LYS A 557 -25.29 -16.07 10.54
CA LYS A 557 -25.23 -14.65 10.92
C LYS A 557 -24.62 -14.48 12.30
N ASP A 558 -23.88 -13.39 12.49
CA ASP A 558 -23.26 -13.02 13.77
C ASP A 558 -22.33 -14.13 14.31
N ILE A 559 -21.51 -14.69 13.42
CA ILE A 559 -20.45 -15.64 13.77
C ILE A 559 -19.13 -14.88 13.87
N ASN A 560 -18.61 -14.81 15.09
CA ASN A 560 -17.30 -14.27 15.39
C ASN A 560 -16.25 -15.38 15.36
N VAL A 561 -14.99 -15.00 15.13
CA VAL A 561 -13.85 -15.90 15.28
C VAL A 561 -12.81 -15.25 16.17
N ASN A 562 -12.54 -15.92 17.29
CA ASN A 562 -11.43 -15.62 18.16
C ASN A 562 -10.17 -16.25 17.57
N TRP A 563 -9.11 -15.45 17.38
CA TRP A 563 -7.86 -15.92 16.81
C TRP A 563 -6.65 -15.46 17.64
N ILE A 564 -5.61 -16.28 17.63
CA ILE A 564 -4.30 -15.97 18.20
C ILE A 564 -3.19 -16.43 17.27
N ALA A 565 -2.26 -15.52 16.95
CA ALA A 565 -1.06 -15.78 16.18
C ALA A 565 0.17 -15.58 17.06
N ALA A 566 1.03 -16.59 17.20
CA ALA A 566 2.18 -16.56 18.08
C ALA A 566 3.43 -17.14 17.40
N SER A 567 4.58 -16.45 17.56
CA SER A 567 5.89 -17.02 17.22
C SER A 567 6.57 -17.65 18.44
N SER A 568 6.22 -17.17 19.63
CA SER A 568 6.63 -17.73 20.92
C SER A 568 5.56 -17.41 21.96
N LEU A 569 5.60 -18.15 23.07
CA LEU A 569 4.75 -17.92 24.23
C LEU A 569 5.61 -17.75 25.49
N PRO A 570 5.15 -16.98 26.49
CA PRO A 570 5.87 -16.81 27.75
C PRO A 570 6.12 -18.14 28.47
N ALA A 571 7.28 -18.28 29.11
CA ALA A 571 7.67 -19.51 29.82
C ALA A 571 6.67 -19.89 30.93
N GLU A 572 6.00 -18.90 31.51
CA GLU A 572 4.98 -19.03 32.54
C GLU A 572 3.74 -19.79 32.07
N MET A 573 3.48 -19.83 30.75
CA MET A 573 2.39 -20.63 30.18
C MET A 573 2.71 -22.13 30.20
N ASN A 574 3.97 -22.53 30.41
CA ASN A 574 4.44 -23.92 30.34
C ASN A 574 3.87 -24.66 29.13
N SER A 575 4.07 -24.04 27.96
CA SER A 575 3.44 -24.45 26.71
C SER A 575 4.46 -24.77 25.62
N GLU A 576 4.15 -25.76 24.79
CA GLU A 576 4.88 -26.05 23.56
C GLU A 576 4.03 -25.70 22.34
N LEU A 577 4.56 -24.89 21.43
CA LEU A 577 4.01 -24.70 20.09
C LEU A 577 4.64 -25.71 19.14
N LYS A 578 3.82 -26.39 18.34
CA LYS A 578 4.24 -27.33 17.30
C LYS A 578 3.50 -27.03 16.00
N THR A 579 4.19 -27.26 14.88
CA THR A 579 3.61 -27.21 13.53
C THR A 579 3.85 -28.56 12.88
N LEU A 580 2.77 -29.21 12.46
CA LEU A 580 2.78 -30.57 11.90
C LEU A 580 2.45 -30.48 10.42
N PHE A 581 3.12 -31.27 9.58
CA PHE A 581 2.92 -31.25 8.14
C PHE A 581 2.28 -32.55 7.66
N PHE A 582 1.11 -32.42 7.01
CA PHE A 582 0.37 -33.50 6.38
C PHE A 582 0.47 -33.34 4.86
N PRO A 583 1.27 -34.19 4.18
CA PRO A 583 1.47 -34.06 2.74
C PRO A 583 0.26 -34.49 1.91
N ASN A 584 -0.63 -35.32 2.48
CA ASN A 584 -1.88 -35.80 1.87
C ASN A 584 -1.73 -36.40 0.44
N THR A 585 -0.56 -36.94 0.12
CA THR A 585 -0.22 -37.43 -1.24
C THR A 585 -0.92 -38.72 -1.66
N ASN A 586 -1.43 -39.51 -0.70
CA ASN A 586 -2.11 -40.78 -0.96
C ASN A 586 -3.55 -40.72 -0.47
N LEU A 587 -4.45 -41.57 -0.97
CA LEU A 587 -5.81 -41.67 -0.42
C LEU A 587 -5.77 -42.08 1.07
N PRO A 588 -6.64 -41.52 1.91
CA PRO A 588 -6.67 -41.88 3.33
C PRO A 588 -7.19 -43.32 3.49
N LEU A 589 -6.64 -44.03 4.47
CA LEU A 589 -6.87 -45.46 4.61
C LEU A 589 -8.24 -45.76 5.24
N PRO A 590 -8.94 -46.82 4.80
CA PRO A 590 -10.15 -47.30 5.48
C PRO A 590 -9.91 -47.64 6.96
N ALA A 591 -8.71 -48.13 7.30
CA ALA A 591 -8.30 -48.44 8.66
C ALA A 591 -8.28 -47.20 9.58
N ASP A 592 -7.96 -46.03 9.02
CA ASP A 592 -7.94 -44.75 9.73
C ASP A 592 -9.26 -43.98 9.54
N ASN A 593 -10.38 -44.68 9.29
CA ASN A 593 -11.68 -44.06 9.01
C ASN A 593 -11.61 -42.99 7.90
N PHE A 594 -10.77 -43.19 6.89
CA PHE A 594 -10.53 -42.22 5.82
C PHE A 594 -10.04 -40.85 6.34
N ALA A 595 -9.29 -40.81 7.45
CA ALA A 595 -8.56 -39.65 7.93
C ALA A 595 -7.05 -39.81 7.67
N TYR A 596 -6.32 -38.69 7.67
CA TYR A 596 -4.86 -38.70 7.79
C TYR A 596 -4.47 -38.49 9.24
N CYS A 597 -3.68 -39.39 9.81
CA CYS A 597 -3.33 -39.33 11.22
C CYS A 597 -1.83 -39.47 11.45
N GLN A 598 -1.32 -38.77 12.46
CA GLN A 598 0.08 -38.80 12.85
C GLN A 598 0.25 -38.79 14.37
N ASP A 599 1.16 -39.62 14.88
CA ASP A 599 1.62 -39.58 16.27
C ASP A 599 2.68 -38.48 16.44
N VAL A 600 2.52 -37.69 17.50
CA VAL A 600 3.40 -36.55 17.83
C VAL A 600 3.98 -36.75 19.22
N ALA A 601 5.31 -36.76 19.31
CA ALA A 601 6.00 -36.87 20.58
C ALA A 601 5.88 -35.59 21.41
N LEU A 602 5.71 -35.77 22.72
CA LEU A 602 5.67 -34.72 23.73
C LEU A 602 6.96 -34.70 24.54
N SER A 603 7.32 -33.52 25.05
CA SER A 603 8.38 -33.40 26.06
C SER A 603 7.87 -33.96 27.39
N ASN A 604 8.74 -34.41 28.30
CA ASN A 604 8.36 -35.14 29.54
C ASN A 604 7.26 -34.46 30.40
N TYR A 605 5.97 -34.70 30.13
CA TYR A 605 4.85 -34.25 30.97
C TYR A 605 4.63 -35.21 32.14
N THR A 606 4.21 -34.68 33.30
CA THR A 606 3.90 -35.50 34.50
C THR A 606 2.41 -35.83 34.63
N SER A 607 1.58 -35.18 33.83
CA SER A 607 0.15 -35.41 33.73
C SER A 607 -0.28 -35.26 32.28
N VAL A 608 -1.41 -35.86 31.90
CA VAL A 608 -1.92 -35.75 30.52
C VAL A 608 -2.17 -34.26 30.24
N PRO A 609 -1.51 -33.65 29.24
CA PRO A 609 -1.65 -32.22 28.98
C PRO A 609 -2.97 -31.89 28.27
N ASN A 610 -3.27 -30.59 28.22
CA ASN A 610 -4.18 -30.03 27.23
C ASN A 610 -3.50 -29.92 25.87
N VAL A 611 -4.22 -30.23 24.80
CA VAL A 611 -3.75 -30.06 23.41
C VAL A 611 -4.84 -29.33 22.64
N ILE A 612 -4.52 -28.16 22.10
CA ILE A 612 -5.40 -27.42 21.19
C ILE A 612 -4.80 -27.44 19.79
N VAL A 613 -5.61 -27.77 18.80
CA VAL A 613 -5.19 -27.88 17.39
C VAL A 613 -6.02 -26.98 16.48
N SER A 614 -5.39 -26.42 15.45
CA SER A 614 -6.07 -25.69 14.37
C SER A 614 -5.45 -26.03 13.02
N ALA A 615 -6.31 -26.17 12.02
CA ALA A 615 -5.90 -26.49 10.65
C ALA A 615 -5.39 -25.24 9.93
N VAL A 616 -4.32 -25.41 9.14
CA VAL A 616 -3.66 -24.37 8.38
C VAL A 616 -3.38 -24.89 6.97
N HIS A 617 -3.94 -24.24 5.97
CA HIS A 617 -3.76 -24.60 4.57
C HIS A 617 -2.96 -23.52 3.82
N LYS A 618 -2.19 -23.92 2.81
CA LYS A 618 -1.37 -23.02 2.01
C LYS A 618 -1.43 -23.39 0.54
N GLN A 619 -2.01 -22.49 -0.24
CA GLN A 619 -2.30 -22.66 -1.67
C GLN A 619 -1.06 -22.91 -2.53
N SER A 620 0.15 -22.52 -2.08
CA SER A 620 1.39 -22.76 -2.84
C SER A 620 1.71 -24.24 -3.06
N PHE A 621 1.07 -25.15 -2.32
CA PHE A 621 1.29 -26.60 -2.40
C PHE A 621 0.10 -27.36 -3.01
N GLY A 622 -0.99 -26.67 -3.37
CA GLY A 622 -2.26 -27.29 -3.76
C GLY A 622 -2.95 -26.62 -4.96
N SER A 623 -3.92 -27.32 -5.56
CA SER A 623 -4.71 -26.82 -6.69
C SER A 623 -6.10 -26.32 -6.29
N THR A 624 -6.49 -26.43 -5.02
CA THR A 624 -7.83 -26.07 -4.55
C THR A 624 -7.90 -24.60 -4.18
N ILE A 625 -8.90 -23.91 -4.72
CA ILE A 625 -9.26 -22.55 -4.34
C ILE A 625 -10.02 -22.63 -2.99
N PRO A 626 -9.71 -21.80 -1.97
CA PRO A 626 -10.27 -21.92 -0.62
C PRO A 626 -11.80 -22.12 -0.53
N GLU A 627 -12.56 -21.60 -1.49
CA GLU A 627 -14.02 -21.69 -1.57
C GLU A 627 -14.54 -23.14 -1.68
N TYR A 628 -13.69 -24.07 -2.12
CA TYR A 628 -14.00 -25.50 -2.25
C TYR A 628 -13.42 -26.35 -1.12
N ASN A 629 -12.68 -25.75 -0.20
CA ASN A 629 -12.03 -26.47 0.89
C ASN A 629 -12.94 -26.55 2.14
N SER A 630 -12.69 -27.54 2.98
CA SER A 630 -13.25 -27.68 4.32
C SER A 630 -12.38 -28.65 5.08
N ILE A 631 -11.79 -28.20 6.19
CA ILE A 631 -10.81 -29.00 6.93
C ILE A 631 -11.27 -29.13 8.37
N SER A 632 -11.32 -30.37 8.87
CA SER A 632 -11.52 -30.67 10.28
C SER A 632 -10.28 -31.35 10.84
N VAL A 633 -9.89 -30.93 12.04
CA VAL A 633 -8.76 -31.47 12.80
C VAL A 633 -9.21 -31.79 14.22
N TRP A 634 -8.76 -32.92 14.75
CA TRP A 634 -9.03 -33.34 16.12
C TRP A 634 -7.91 -34.25 16.65
N VAL A 635 -7.92 -34.52 17.95
CA VAL A 635 -6.93 -35.38 18.62
C VAL A 635 -7.55 -36.70 19.06
N GLU A 636 -7.00 -37.83 18.63
CA GLU A 636 -7.53 -39.17 18.92
C GLU A 636 -7.19 -39.68 20.32
N TYR A 637 -5.98 -39.44 20.80
CA TYR A 637 -5.60 -39.76 22.16
C TYR A 637 -4.49 -38.84 22.64
N ILE A 638 -4.39 -38.66 23.95
CA ILE A 638 -3.33 -37.85 24.58
C ILE A 638 -2.76 -38.66 25.75
N THR A 639 -1.47 -38.92 25.69
CA THR A 639 -0.69 -39.51 26.79
C THR A 639 0.30 -38.49 27.31
N ILE A 640 1.08 -38.86 28.33
CA ILE A 640 2.18 -38.01 28.82
C ILE A 640 3.40 -37.98 27.89
N PHE A 641 3.48 -38.89 26.90
CA PHE A 641 4.63 -39.03 26.00
C PHE A 641 4.33 -38.65 24.55
N LYS A 642 3.06 -38.74 24.13
CA LYS A 642 2.62 -38.46 22.77
C LYS A 642 1.12 -38.20 22.69
N PHE A 643 0.70 -37.56 21.61
CA PHE A 643 -0.70 -37.50 21.19
C PHE A 643 -0.82 -37.89 19.71
N ARG A 644 -2.00 -38.35 19.29
CA ARG A 644 -2.30 -38.64 17.88
C ARG A 644 -3.27 -37.61 17.36
N VAL A 645 -2.89 -36.89 16.31
CA VAL A 645 -3.76 -35.91 15.64
C VAL A 645 -4.25 -36.51 14.32
N CYS A 646 -5.49 -36.23 13.97
CA CYS A 646 -6.09 -36.63 12.70
C CYS A 646 -6.73 -35.44 12.00
N ILE A 647 -6.70 -35.47 10.67
CA ILE A 647 -7.36 -34.49 9.80
C ILE A 647 -8.24 -35.17 8.76
N LYS A 648 -9.31 -34.46 8.37
CA LYS A 648 -10.14 -34.75 7.20
C LYS A 648 -10.34 -33.47 6.41
N GLU A 649 -10.30 -33.58 5.10
CA GLU A 649 -10.63 -32.48 4.18
C GLU A 649 -11.54 -32.97 3.05
N LEU A 650 -12.21 -32.03 2.35
CA LEU A 650 -13.03 -32.38 1.19
C LEU A 650 -12.16 -32.80 0.00
N HIS A 651 -12.50 -33.93 -0.60
CA HIS A 651 -11.84 -34.41 -1.82
C HIS A 651 -12.22 -33.56 -3.03
N THR A 652 -11.23 -33.01 -3.73
CA THR A 652 -11.45 -32.25 -4.98
C THR A 652 -11.14 -33.10 -6.21
N PRO A 653 -11.55 -32.70 -7.43
CA PRO A 653 -11.24 -33.45 -8.65
C PRO A 653 -9.74 -33.72 -8.88
N ASN A 654 -8.86 -32.92 -8.27
CA ASN A 654 -7.41 -33.04 -8.38
C ASN A 654 -6.75 -33.73 -7.17
N GLY A 655 -7.54 -34.24 -6.21
CA GLY A 655 -7.07 -34.93 -5.01
C GLY A 655 -7.19 -34.10 -3.72
N TYR A 656 -6.31 -34.39 -2.77
CA TYR A 656 -6.20 -33.73 -1.47
C TYR A 656 -5.01 -32.77 -1.46
N ASP A 657 -5.14 -31.63 -0.77
CA ASP A 657 -4.04 -30.66 -0.68
C ASP A 657 -3.23 -30.88 0.61
N SER A 658 -1.98 -30.44 0.64
CA SER A 658 -1.17 -30.55 1.85
C SER A 658 -1.68 -29.60 2.95
N VAL A 659 -1.81 -30.10 4.17
CA VAL A 659 -2.30 -29.34 5.32
C VAL A 659 -1.23 -29.26 6.41
N PHE A 660 -1.12 -28.10 7.04
CA PHE A 660 -0.38 -27.95 8.29
C PHE A 660 -1.34 -27.95 9.47
N VAL A 661 -0.91 -28.45 10.62
CA VAL A 661 -1.66 -28.35 11.88
C VAL A 661 -0.82 -27.59 12.89
N SER A 662 -1.36 -26.47 13.36
CA SER A 662 -0.89 -25.76 14.55
C SER A 662 -1.33 -26.54 15.79
N ALA A 663 -0.42 -26.80 16.71
CA ALA A 663 -0.73 -27.42 17.99
C ALA A 663 -0.10 -26.65 19.15
N ILE A 664 -0.88 -26.37 20.19
CA ILE A 664 -0.41 -25.85 21.47
C ILE A 664 -0.65 -26.90 22.55
N VAL A 665 0.40 -27.27 23.26
CA VAL A 665 0.36 -28.26 24.35
C VAL A 665 0.64 -27.55 25.67
N MET A 666 -0.19 -27.78 26.70
CA MET A 666 -0.08 -27.12 28.02
C MET A 666 -0.35 -28.10 29.17
N ASP A 667 0.40 -28.00 30.28
CA ASP A 667 0.15 -28.85 31.47
C ASP A 667 -1.16 -28.48 32.19
N LEU A 668 -1.99 -29.46 32.49
CA LEU A 668 -3.27 -29.30 33.20
C LEU A 668 -3.11 -29.05 34.70
N LYS A 669 -1.97 -29.41 35.32
CA LYS A 669 -1.74 -29.11 36.74
C LYS A 669 -1.43 -27.63 36.91
N SER A 670 -2.40 -26.87 37.43
CA SER A 670 -2.08 -25.64 38.14
C SER A 670 -1.17 -25.99 39.31
N HIS A 671 0.03 -25.44 39.38
CA HIS A 671 0.55 -25.12 40.71
C HIS A 671 -0.46 -24.14 41.32
N GLY A 672 -1.25 -24.64 42.28
CA GLY A 672 -2.17 -23.82 43.04
C GLY A 672 -1.44 -22.56 43.54
N ARG A 673 -2.08 -21.41 43.30
CA ARG A 673 -1.56 -20.03 43.49
C ARG A 673 -0.69 -19.50 42.34
N ALA A 674 -1.34 -19.17 41.24
CA ALA A 674 -0.88 -18.08 40.38
C ALA A 674 -2.12 -17.38 39.78
N ALA A 675 -2.79 -16.46 40.49
CA ALA A 675 -2.43 -15.06 40.26
C ALA A 675 -0.92 -14.93 40.23
N VAL A 676 -0.32 -14.89 39.04
CA VAL A 676 1.07 -14.48 38.88
C VAL A 676 1.14 -13.04 39.39
N ARG A 677 1.36 -12.87 40.70
CA ARG A 677 1.81 -11.61 41.28
C ARG A 677 3.24 -11.46 40.81
N LEU A 678 3.44 -10.78 39.69
CA LEU A 678 4.75 -10.20 39.42
C LEU A 678 5.04 -9.29 40.61
N THR A 679 6.15 -9.54 41.29
CA THR A 679 6.68 -8.62 42.29
C THR A 679 6.73 -7.22 41.67
N PRO A 680 6.19 -6.18 42.33
CA PRO A 680 6.42 -4.82 41.86
C PRO A 680 7.93 -4.60 41.90
N PHE A 681 8.52 -4.38 40.73
CA PHE A 681 9.87 -3.83 40.68
C PHE A 681 9.81 -2.50 41.44
N LYS A 682 10.61 -2.36 42.49
CA LYS A 682 10.83 -1.08 43.17
C LYS A 682 11.36 -0.11 42.13
N SER A 683 10.48 0.70 41.54
CA SER A 683 10.91 1.88 40.81
C SER A 683 11.51 2.84 41.81
N ASN A 684 12.83 2.98 41.79
CA ASN A 684 13.49 4.20 42.27
C ASN A 684 13.07 5.33 41.32
N CYS A 685 11.86 5.87 41.51
CA CYS A 685 11.44 7.11 40.90
C CYS A 685 11.20 8.12 42.04
N PRO A 686 12.11 9.10 42.23
CA PRO A 686 11.91 10.14 43.22
C PRO A 686 11.02 11.19 42.56
N LEU A 687 9.70 11.07 42.68
CA LEU A 687 8.69 12.16 42.54
C LEU A 687 7.27 11.56 42.38
N CYS A 688 6.75 10.92 43.43
CA CYS A 688 5.31 10.83 43.62
C CYS A 688 4.99 11.31 45.03
N VAL A 689 4.36 12.48 45.10
CA VAL A 689 3.93 13.14 46.34
C VAL A 689 2.87 12.28 47.02
N VAL A 690 3.13 11.93 48.27
CA VAL A 690 2.29 11.11 49.15
C VAL A 690 1.06 11.90 49.59
N GLY A 691 -0.13 11.42 49.24
CA GLY A 691 -1.38 11.70 49.96
C GLY A 691 -1.52 10.71 51.13
N ILE A 692 -1.43 11.24 52.35
CA ILE A 692 -1.42 10.49 53.61
C ILE A 692 -2.85 10.10 54.02
N TYR A 693 -3.14 8.81 54.20
CA TYR A 693 -4.15 8.33 55.17
C TYR A 693 -3.42 7.81 56.41
N ARG A 694 -3.93 8.14 57.60
CA ARG A 694 -3.30 7.91 58.90
C ARG A 694 -3.40 6.44 59.37
N PRO A 695 -2.45 5.93 60.18
CA PRO A 695 -2.31 4.51 60.52
C PRO A 695 -3.14 4.04 61.74
N GLU A 696 -4.24 4.73 62.09
CA GLU A 696 -5.00 4.43 63.33
C GLU A 696 -6.31 3.65 63.08
N GLU A 697 -6.83 3.59 61.85
CA GLU A 697 -8.08 2.86 61.53
C GLU A 697 -7.88 1.37 61.16
N LYS A 698 -6.63 0.92 61.00
CA LYS A 698 -6.33 -0.48 60.62
C LYS A 698 -6.45 -1.45 61.80
N ALA A 699 -6.21 -0.99 63.03
CA ALA A 699 -6.26 -1.83 64.22
C ALA A 699 -7.70 -2.15 64.68
N GLU A 700 -8.68 -1.32 64.31
CA GLU A 700 -10.09 -1.50 64.70
C GLU A 700 -10.87 -2.43 63.74
N LEU A 701 -10.33 -2.65 62.52
CA LEU A 701 -10.93 -3.52 61.51
C LEU A 701 -10.45 -4.97 61.66
N ASP A 702 -9.18 -5.18 62.01
CA ASP A 702 -8.61 -6.52 62.21
C ASP A 702 -9.19 -7.19 63.49
N GLY A 703 -9.51 -6.41 64.53
CA GLY A 703 -10.12 -6.93 65.77
C GLY A 703 -11.58 -7.39 65.64
N LYS A 704 -12.34 -6.90 64.65
CA LYS A 704 -13.74 -7.29 64.41
C LYS A 704 -13.89 -8.53 63.51
N ILE A 705 -12.82 -8.94 62.83
CA ILE A 705 -12.79 -10.13 61.97
C ILE A 705 -12.55 -11.39 62.80
N ASP A 706 -11.72 -11.30 63.85
CA ASP A 706 -11.46 -12.43 64.74
C ASP A 706 -12.66 -12.77 65.64
N GLU A 707 -13.46 -11.78 66.06
CA GLU A 707 -14.68 -12.00 66.87
C GLU A 707 -15.84 -12.62 66.06
N ALA A 708 -15.83 -12.48 64.73
CA ALA A 708 -16.81 -13.08 63.82
C ALA A 708 -16.48 -14.51 63.40
N LEU A 709 -15.23 -14.95 63.58
CA LEU A 709 -14.76 -16.30 63.25
C LEU A 709 -14.92 -17.30 64.39
N GLU A 710 -15.20 -16.86 65.63
CA GLU A 710 -15.50 -17.74 66.78
C GLU A 710 -17.01 -18.04 66.97
N GLN A 711 -17.90 -17.46 66.14
CA GLN A 711 -19.36 -17.72 66.19
C GLN A 711 -19.92 -18.48 64.97
N LEU A 712 -19.05 -18.95 64.08
CA LEU A 712 -19.34 -19.91 62.99
C LEU A 712 -18.67 -21.25 63.29
#